data_AF-A0A7S1WMC6-F1
#
_entry.id   AF-A0A7S1WMC6-F1
#
_cell.length_a   1.000
_cell.length_b   1.000
_cell.length_c   1.000
_cell.angle_alpha   90.00
_cell.angle_beta   90.00
_cell.angle_gamma   90.00
#
_symmetry.space_group_name_H-M   'P 1'
#
loop_
_entity.id
_entity.type
_entity.pdbx_description
1 polymer ?
#
loop_
_entity_poly.entity_id
_entity_poly.type
_entity_poly.pdbx_seq_one_letter_code
_entity_poly.pdbx_strand_id
1 'polypeptide(L)'
;ADYHLKELSMGEYEQPVLGMKSCFDYSEVEEQGREWKAREWFVVREAEVNFTDSNVIVPSVRMGVEAREQVKGEVGLEDVPITRPDHPLVKYAEAFTHNFDLIAERKSVIYHLRELAKATVLAKFIVDGELFLDESWLSLAEQAQDPGFKEIPQLWNERAYSQIRVKDGALVHQEKGDGRGSMYGVYGGVEFGVERFQLSRPGRIAPPPTASGMIVHKPTAVSFGLERFRIARPKRAVSVSAPAPVSIPTIISSAVSSAPVSAVVESRPAREFVPTHEVPAVRSSRVRSAVSRVAVSRPSAVRGVEPAAAQALTAVVGSRLVQRAALVQRPGIFQRPSLQGVDLGLDSFNLSEAGRVDDGKGSWGLNTENLDACVSMGGAFWKGLEGESAMAFKDEEKTLLKDIFNPHMSDRREEGEAFVPPDRNPTVLLALRELLAEEAAVREQRTSHFLSQEFAMDEPGPLFPSSWKNTMSIERKSGSVLHARPDYKAEASMFDDALKSTVPVFDKTAEDGTRFRVYKIGSLEVRTTQAQGAKEVVGAVFSTRAAAQGERRAESQELLVKATQYVEPAGSSQCRYYVVLESEQGHQIMTEKLADGSVAWEESPADLEDRSSLAKVLRSADCRGAGISVGDMQSFKSGGAPRGASSKRYADSAFAQAAGESN
;
A
#
# COMPACT_ATOMS: atom_id res chain seq x y z
N ALA A 1 26.78 0.57 5.60
CA ALA A 1 26.55 -0.73 4.92
C ALA A 1 25.99 -1.75 5.90
N ASP A 2 26.72 -2.05 6.98
CA ASP A 2 26.27 -2.98 8.02
C ASP A 2 24.89 -2.65 8.61
N TYR A 3 24.61 -1.38 8.89
CA TYR A 3 23.27 -0.96 9.30
C TYR A 3 22.18 -1.22 8.27
N HIS A 4 22.40 -0.81 7.02
CA HIS A 4 21.44 -1.09 5.95
C HIS A 4 21.23 -2.59 5.73
N LEU A 5 22.24 -3.43 5.92
CA LEU A 5 22.06 -4.88 5.86
C LEU A 5 21.03 -5.35 6.91
N LYS A 6 21.18 -4.89 8.15
CA LYS A 6 20.26 -5.22 9.26
C LYS A 6 18.86 -4.70 9.04
N GLU A 7 18.72 -3.45 8.61
CA GLU A 7 17.40 -2.85 8.37
C GLU A 7 16.69 -3.55 7.21
N LEU A 8 17.43 -3.96 6.17
CA LEU A 8 16.89 -4.76 5.08
C LEU A 8 16.55 -6.20 5.54
N SER A 9 17.43 -6.86 6.28
CA SER A 9 17.17 -8.22 6.79
C SER A 9 15.96 -8.25 7.72
N MET A 10 15.73 -7.17 8.47
CA MET A 10 14.59 -6.95 9.35
C MET A 10 13.35 -6.36 8.67
N GLY A 11 13.35 -6.19 7.34
CA GLY A 11 12.18 -5.70 6.60
C GLY A 11 11.72 -4.32 7.05
N GLU A 12 12.64 -3.43 7.42
CA GLU A 12 12.37 -2.01 7.70
C GLU A 12 12.30 -1.18 6.44
N TYR A 13 13.03 -1.61 5.41
CA TYR A 13 12.97 -1.03 4.08
C TYR A 13 12.47 -2.06 3.07
N GLU A 14 11.94 -1.54 1.97
CA GLU A 14 11.65 -2.34 0.79
C GLU A 14 12.93 -3.02 0.29
N GLN A 15 12.80 -4.30 -0.07
CA GLN A 15 13.94 -5.07 -0.52
C GLN A 15 14.43 -4.53 -1.87
N PRO A 16 15.75 -4.36 -2.05
CA PRO A 16 16.33 -3.84 -3.30
C PRO A 16 16.06 -4.71 -4.52
N VAL A 17 15.63 -5.97 -4.33
CA VAL A 17 15.35 -6.93 -5.41
C VAL A 17 13.91 -7.40 -5.29
N LEU A 18 13.15 -7.28 -6.38
CA LEU A 18 11.75 -7.70 -6.43
C LEU A 18 11.63 -9.20 -6.12
N GLY A 19 10.75 -9.53 -5.16
CA GLY A 19 10.53 -10.91 -4.71
C GLY A 19 11.56 -11.44 -3.71
N MET A 20 12.64 -10.69 -3.43
CA MET A 20 13.51 -11.00 -2.29
C MET A 20 12.72 -10.78 -0.99
N LYS A 21 12.86 -11.73 -0.07
CA LYS A 21 12.14 -11.76 1.21
C LYS A 21 13.06 -11.29 2.33
N SER A 22 12.50 -10.59 3.32
CA SER A 22 13.16 -10.31 4.60
C SER A 22 13.16 -11.55 5.51
N CYS A 23 13.90 -11.49 6.63
CA CYS A 23 13.88 -12.54 7.65
C CYS A 23 12.50 -12.74 8.28
N PHE A 24 11.71 -11.68 8.38
CA PHE A 24 10.33 -11.77 8.86
C PHE A 24 9.44 -12.49 7.87
N ASP A 25 9.56 -12.19 6.57
CA ASP A 25 8.79 -12.89 5.53
C ASP A 25 9.10 -14.40 5.52
N TYR A 26 10.36 -14.79 5.78
CA TYR A 26 10.73 -16.19 5.96
C TYR A 26 10.16 -16.79 7.26
N SER A 27 10.20 -16.04 8.36
CA SER A 27 9.71 -16.50 9.67
C SER A 27 8.19 -16.70 9.68
N GLU A 28 7.43 -15.82 9.02
CA GLU A 28 5.96 -15.90 8.93
C GLU A 28 5.50 -17.12 8.12
N VAL A 29 6.18 -17.40 7.00
CA VAL A 29 5.82 -18.52 6.12
C VAL A 29 6.06 -19.88 6.78
N GLU A 30 7.01 -19.97 7.70
CA GLU A 30 7.46 -21.25 8.26
C GLU A 30 6.78 -21.62 9.59
N GLU A 31 5.82 -20.81 10.05
CA GLU A 31 5.07 -21.02 11.32
C GLU A 31 5.98 -21.21 12.55
N GLN A 32 7.25 -20.82 12.45
CA GLN A 32 8.21 -20.90 13.55
C GLN A 32 8.12 -19.61 14.35
N GLY A 33 7.08 -19.47 15.17
CA GLY A 33 7.00 -18.42 16.21
C GLY A 33 8.07 -18.54 17.29
N ARG A 34 9.22 -19.16 16.98
CA ARG A 34 10.35 -19.39 17.88
C ARG A 34 11.22 -18.13 17.88
N GLU A 35 11.54 -17.66 19.08
CA GLU A 35 12.57 -16.65 19.29
C GLU A 35 13.89 -17.12 18.66
N TRP A 36 14.53 -16.26 17.89
CA TRP A 36 15.85 -16.53 17.34
C TRP A 36 16.72 -15.28 17.43
N LYS A 37 18.02 -15.51 17.63
CA LYS A 37 19.06 -14.49 17.62
C LYS A 37 20.11 -14.95 16.64
N ALA A 38 20.69 -14.03 15.90
CA ALA A 38 21.69 -14.38 14.92
C ALA A 38 22.61 -13.19 14.63
N ARG A 39 23.75 -13.50 14.02
CA ARG A 39 24.74 -12.54 13.57
C ARG A 39 24.84 -12.62 12.05
N GLU A 40 24.88 -11.49 11.36
CA GLU A 40 25.18 -11.40 9.93
C GLU A 40 26.34 -10.44 9.66
N TRP A 41 27.15 -10.71 8.64
CA TRP A 41 28.24 -9.81 8.29
C TRP A 41 28.63 -9.94 6.82
N PHE A 42 29.26 -8.89 6.32
CA PHE A 42 29.84 -8.88 4.98
C PHE A 42 31.17 -9.60 4.94
N VAL A 43 31.38 -10.40 3.89
CA VAL A 43 32.62 -11.13 3.63
C VAL A 43 33.08 -10.95 2.17
N VAL A 44 34.38 -11.04 1.95
CA VAL A 44 34.94 -11.28 0.61
C VAL A 44 35.03 -12.80 0.43
N ARG A 45 34.30 -13.36 -0.53
CA ARG A 45 34.32 -14.80 -0.83
C ARG A 45 35.41 -15.16 -1.83
N GLU A 46 35.71 -14.24 -2.73
CA GLU A 46 36.71 -14.40 -3.78
C GLU A 46 37.41 -13.06 -3.99
N ALA A 47 38.73 -13.09 -4.14
CA ALA A 47 39.55 -11.92 -4.36
C ALA A 47 40.65 -12.26 -5.37
N GLU A 48 40.69 -11.50 -6.46
CA GLU A 48 41.66 -11.67 -7.52
C GLU A 48 42.22 -10.31 -7.93
N VAL A 49 43.46 -10.31 -8.42
CA VAL A 49 44.09 -9.12 -8.99
C VAL A 49 44.56 -9.49 -10.39
N ASN A 50 43.94 -8.89 -11.39
CA ASN A 50 44.24 -9.16 -12.79
C ASN A 50 45.12 -8.05 -13.37
N PHE A 51 45.91 -8.40 -14.38
CA PHE A 51 46.71 -7.47 -15.17
C PHE A 51 46.16 -7.42 -16.59
N THR A 52 45.93 -6.22 -17.11
CA THR A 52 45.63 -6.04 -18.53
C THR A 52 46.91 -6.07 -19.38
N ASP A 53 46.77 -6.24 -20.69
CA ASP A 53 47.90 -6.13 -21.65
C ASP A 53 48.61 -4.77 -21.59
N SER A 54 47.92 -3.74 -21.09
CA SER A 54 48.43 -2.39 -20.86
C SER A 54 49.05 -2.20 -19.47
N ASN A 55 49.29 -3.28 -18.72
CA ASN A 55 49.80 -3.27 -17.34
C ASN A 55 48.93 -2.51 -16.33
N VAL A 56 47.61 -2.46 -16.56
CA VAL A 56 46.66 -1.91 -15.60
C VAL A 56 46.29 -3.02 -14.60
N ILE A 57 46.39 -2.70 -13.31
CA ILE A 57 46.01 -3.60 -12.23
C ILE A 57 44.50 -3.44 -11.97
N VAL A 58 43.75 -4.53 -12.08
CA VAL A 58 42.30 -4.55 -11.92
C VAL A 58 41.94 -5.51 -10.78
N PRO A 59 41.65 -4.99 -9.57
CA PRO A 59 41.15 -5.83 -8.48
C PRO A 59 39.71 -6.27 -8.77
N SER A 60 39.45 -7.56 -8.57
CA SER A 60 38.13 -8.17 -8.65
C SER A 60 37.80 -8.82 -7.31
N VAL A 61 36.59 -8.61 -6.82
CA VAL A 61 36.11 -9.21 -5.58
C VAL A 61 34.70 -9.76 -5.78
N ARG A 62 34.44 -10.93 -5.20
CA ARG A 62 33.10 -11.47 -5.04
C ARG A 62 32.69 -11.31 -3.59
N MET A 63 31.82 -10.34 -3.34
CA MET A 63 31.29 -10.08 -2.01
C MET A 63 30.15 -11.06 -1.67
N GLY A 64 29.89 -11.21 -0.37
CA GLY A 64 28.73 -11.91 0.12
C GLY A 64 28.36 -11.50 1.53
N VAL A 65 27.28 -12.09 2.02
CA VAL A 65 26.85 -12.02 3.40
C VAL A 65 26.90 -13.42 3.99
N GLU A 66 27.36 -13.52 5.23
CA GLU A 66 27.30 -14.75 6.02
C GLU A 66 26.42 -14.52 7.26
N ALA A 67 25.80 -15.58 7.75
CA ALA A 67 24.99 -15.54 8.95
C ALA A 67 25.23 -16.74 9.88
N ARG A 68 25.21 -16.49 11.20
CA ARG A 68 25.26 -17.50 12.25
C ARG A 68 24.13 -17.34 13.25
N GLU A 69 23.45 -18.43 13.58
CA GLU A 69 22.49 -18.44 14.70
C GLU A 69 23.26 -18.25 16.01
N GLN A 70 22.67 -17.54 16.95
CA GLN A 70 23.23 -17.24 18.25
C GLN A 70 22.36 -17.84 19.34
N VAL A 71 23.02 -18.47 20.30
CA VAL A 71 22.38 -19.04 21.49
C VAL A 71 22.92 -18.36 22.74
N LYS A 72 22.12 -18.38 23.81
CA LYS A 72 22.56 -17.86 25.10
C LYS A 72 23.46 -18.89 25.79
N GLY A 73 24.77 -18.65 25.75
CA GLY A 73 25.80 -19.40 26.47
C GLY A 73 25.99 -18.90 27.91
N GLU A 74 27.03 -19.39 28.58
CA GLU A 74 27.37 -19.00 29.96
C GLU A 74 27.84 -17.54 30.06
N VAL A 75 28.50 -17.03 29.00
CA VAL A 75 29.15 -15.71 28.99
C VAL A 75 28.34 -14.66 28.21
N GLY A 76 27.24 -15.05 27.55
CA GLY A 76 26.42 -14.14 26.76
C GLY A 76 25.80 -14.80 25.54
N LEU A 77 25.70 -14.05 24.44
CA LEU A 77 25.29 -14.60 23.14
C LEU A 77 26.51 -15.16 22.43
N GLU A 78 26.43 -16.42 22.01
CA GLU A 78 27.50 -17.16 21.35
C GLU A 78 26.99 -17.74 20.02
N ASP A 79 27.82 -17.68 18.97
CA ASP A 79 27.48 -18.22 17.66
C ASP A 79 27.46 -19.76 17.72
N VAL A 80 26.42 -20.39 17.17
CA VAL A 80 26.38 -21.85 17.08
C VAL A 80 27.47 -22.35 16.11
N PRO A 81 28.15 -23.47 16.41
CA PRO A 81 29.18 -24.02 15.52
C PRO A 81 28.66 -24.34 14.11
N ILE A 82 27.39 -24.75 14.02
CA ILE A 82 26.73 -25.08 12.75
C ILE A 82 25.33 -24.45 12.78
N THR A 83 25.13 -23.43 11.96
CA THR A 83 23.81 -22.84 11.76
C THR A 83 22.93 -23.77 10.95
N ARG A 84 21.69 -23.93 11.35
CA ARG A 84 20.72 -24.68 10.56
C ARG A 84 20.42 -23.96 9.23
N PRO A 85 20.36 -24.68 8.09
CA PRO A 85 20.15 -24.07 6.78
C PRO A 85 18.73 -23.50 6.61
N ASP A 86 17.78 -23.94 7.44
CA ASP A 86 16.41 -23.42 7.45
C ASP A 86 16.28 -22.10 8.24
N HIS A 87 17.34 -21.60 8.88
CA HIS A 87 17.29 -20.37 9.66
C HIS A 87 16.92 -19.15 8.78
N PRO A 88 15.96 -18.30 9.17
CA PRO A 88 15.53 -17.15 8.38
C PRO A 88 16.68 -16.24 7.93
N LEU A 89 17.60 -15.90 8.85
CA LEU A 89 18.77 -15.07 8.54
C LEU A 89 19.78 -15.75 7.59
N VAL A 90 19.87 -17.09 7.58
CA VAL A 90 20.72 -17.82 6.63
C VAL A 90 20.13 -17.74 5.23
N LYS A 91 18.83 -17.99 5.10
CA LYS A 91 18.11 -17.84 3.81
C LYS A 91 18.22 -16.43 3.27
N TYR A 92 18.09 -15.43 4.15
CA TYR A 92 18.30 -14.03 3.81
C TYR A 92 19.73 -13.77 3.32
N ALA A 93 20.75 -14.19 4.07
CA ALA A 93 22.16 -14.02 3.69
C ALA A 93 22.50 -14.72 2.37
N GLU A 94 21.95 -15.90 2.11
CA GLU A 94 22.09 -16.61 0.83
C GLU A 94 21.45 -15.85 -0.32
N ALA A 95 20.21 -15.38 -0.15
CA ALA A 95 19.51 -14.58 -1.16
C ALA A 95 20.22 -13.24 -1.40
N PHE A 96 20.70 -12.57 -0.35
CA PHE A 96 21.47 -11.33 -0.45
C PHE A 96 22.78 -11.57 -1.19
N THR A 97 23.51 -12.64 -0.86
CA THR A 97 24.76 -12.98 -1.55
C THR A 97 24.53 -13.29 -3.02
N HIS A 98 23.48 -14.04 -3.34
CA HIS A 98 23.14 -14.34 -4.73
C HIS A 98 22.88 -13.08 -5.54
N ASN A 99 22.27 -12.06 -4.92
CA ASN A 99 21.92 -10.79 -5.56
C ASN A 99 22.91 -9.65 -5.25
N PHE A 100 24.09 -9.94 -4.70
CA PHE A 100 24.94 -8.90 -4.09
C PHE A 100 25.24 -7.75 -5.06
N ASP A 101 25.65 -8.06 -6.29
CA ASP A 101 26.03 -7.03 -7.27
C ASP A 101 24.84 -6.15 -7.66
N LEU A 102 23.67 -6.74 -7.91
CA LEU A 102 22.46 -5.98 -8.18
C LEU A 102 22.07 -5.09 -7.01
N ILE A 103 22.23 -5.58 -5.77
CA ILE A 103 21.97 -4.79 -4.56
C ILE A 103 22.98 -3.65 -4.44
N ALA A 104 24.25 -3.90 -4.73
CA ALA A 104 25.29 -2.88 -4.73
C ALA A 104 24.94 -1.75 -5.71
N GLU A 105 24.56 -2.06 -6.95
CA GLU A 105 24.13 -1.04 -7.92
C GLU A 105 22.93 -0.21 -7.45
N ARG A 106 22.00 -0.82 -6.70
CA ARG A 106 20.79 -0.14 -6.21
C ARG A 106 20.96 0.56 -4.86
N LYS A 107 22.02 0.25 -4.11
CA LYS A 107 22.27 0.77 -2.76
C LYS A 107 23.71 1.27 -2.68
N SER A 108 23.88 2.58 -2.85
CA SER A 108 25.19 3.25 -2.90
C SER A 108 26.13 2.88 -1.75
N VAL A 109 25.63 2.72 -0.52
CA VAL A 109 26.48 2.34 0.62
C VAL A 109 27.05 0.91 0.49
N ILE A 110 26.33 0.01 -0.17
CA ILE A 110 26.78 -1.37 -0.44
C ILE A 110 27.76 -1.38 -1.61
N TYR A 111 27.51 -0.56 -2.64
CA TYR A 111 28.48 -0.27 -3.70
C TYR A 111 29.82 0.21 -3.12
N HIS A 112 29.80 1.23 -2.26
CA HIS A 112 31.02 1.75 -1.66
C HIS A 112 31.74 0.72 -0.78
N LEU A 113 31.01 -0.17 -0.11
CA LEU A 113 31.62 -1.29 0.63
C LEU A 113 32.37 -2.25 -0.31
N ARG A 114 31.81 -2.57 -1.48
CA ARG A 114 32.45 -3.40 -2.50
C ARG A 114 33.72 -2.72 -3.04
N GLU A 115 33.66 -1.43 -3.33
CA GLU A 115 34.83 -0.69 -3.81
C GLU A 115 35.92 -0.58 -2.74
N LEU A 116 35.56 -0.42 -1.47
CA LEU A 116 36.49 -0.49 -0.34
C LEU A 116 37.16 -1.87 -0.24
N ALA A 117 36.41 -2.96 -0.45
CA ALA A 117 36.97 -4.31 -0.48
C ALA A 117 37.97 -4.48 -1.63
N LYS A 118 37.66 -4.00 -2.84
CA LYS A 118 38.60 -3.99 -3.98
C LYS A 118 39.88 -3.22 -3.65
N ALA A 119 39.76 -2.03 -3.06
CA ALA A 119 40.91 -1.24 -2.64
C ALA A 119 41.76 -1.96 -1.59
N THR A 120 41.12 -2.64 -0.63
CA THR A 120 41.80 -3.43 0.40
C THR A 120 42.56 -4.62 -0.20
N VAL A 121 41.94 -5.33 -1.14
CA VAL A 121 42.57 -6.45 -1.88
C VAL A 121 43.77 -5.96 -2.69
N LEU A 122 43.64 -4.82 -3.37
CA LEU A 122 44.74 -4.21 -4.12
C LEU A 122 45.89 -3.80 -3.19
N ALA A 123 45.58 -3.14 -2.07
CA ALA A 123 46.58 -2.75 -1.08
C ALA A 123 47.33 -3.97 -0.53
N LYS A 124 46.59 -5.03 -0.18
CA LYS A 124 47.19 -6.30 0.26
C LYS A 124 48.09 -6.91 -0.80
N PHE A 125 47.66 -6.94 -2.06
CA PHE A 125 48.46 -7.45 -3.17
C PHE A 125 49.78 -6.68 -3.34
N ILE A 126 49.73 -5.35 -3.25
CA ILE A 126 50.92 -4.49 -3.33
C ILE A 126 51.86 -4.77 -2.16
N VAL A 127 51.34 -4.80 -0.93
CA VAL A 127 52.13 -5.07 0.28
C VAL A 127 52.75 -6.46 0.26
N ASP A 128 51.95 -7.50 0.03
CA ASP A 128 52.43 -8.88 0.02
C ASP A 128 53.35 -9.16 -1.19
N GLY A 129 53.21 -8.39 -2.27
CA GLY A 129 54.04 -8.46 -3.48
C GLY A 129 55.32 -7.63 -3.41
N GLU A 130 55.55 -6.91 -2.30
CA GLU A 130 56.67 -5.99 -2.11
C GLU A 130 56.82 -4.99 -3.27
N LEU A 131 55.70 -4.56 -3.86
CA LEU A 131 55.71 -3.61 -4.97
C LEU A 131 56.14 -2.23 -4.45
N PHE A 132 57.15 -1.65 -5.08
CA PHE A 132 57.63 -0.31 -4.73
C PHE A 132 56.62 0.74 -5.18
N LEU A 133 55.90 1.33 -4.21
CA LEU A 133 55.08 2.51 -4.42
C LEU A 133 55.88 3.77 -4.08
N ASP A 134 55.66 4.83 -4.86
CA ASP A 134 56.19 6.14 -4.51
C ASP A 134 55.53 6.64 -3.22
N GLU A 135 56.32 7.22 -2.30
CA GLU A 135 55.85 7.75 -1.01
C GLU A 135 54.69 8.74 -1.14
N SER A 136 54.57 9.43 -2.28
CA SER A 136 53.44 10.31 -2.55
C SER A 136 52.10 9.58 -2.43
N TRP A 137 52.01 8.31 -2.84
CA TRP A 137 50.79 7.49 -2.71
C TRP A 137 50.42 7.19 -1.27
N LEU A 138 51.41 7.05 -0.39
CA LEU A 138 51.21 6.82 1.05
C LEU A 138 50.85 8.13 1.77
N SER A 139 51.32 9.27 1.24
CA SER A 139 51.08 10.61 1.78
C SER A 139 49.72 11.22 1.40
N LEU A 140 48.96 10.61 0.47
CA LEU A 140 47.62 11.06 0.08
C LEU A 140 46.57 10.84 1.18
N ALA A 141 46.81 9.92 2.11
CA ALA A 141 45.93 9.74 3.26
C ALA A 141 46.07 10.95 4.19
N GLU A 142 44.97 11.68 4.42
CA GLU A 142 44.92 12.69 5.48
C GLU A 142 45.36 12.05 6.81
N GLN A 143 45.99 12.83 7.70
CA GLN A 143 46.33 12.37 9.04
C GLN A 143 45.09 11.71 9.63
N ALA A 144 45.19 10.40 9.90
CA ALA A 144 44.12 9.64 10.50
C ALA A 144 43.72 10.35 11.80
N GLN A 145 42.58 11.05 11.78
CA GLN A 145 42.00 11.53 13.01
C GLN A 145 41.71 10.28 13.81
N ASP A 146 42.25 10.21 15.03
CA ASP A 146 41.87 9.17 15.98
C ASP A 146 40.34 9.12 15.98
N PRO A 147 39.73 8.03 15.50
CA PRO A 147 38.29 7.92 15.39
C PRO A 147 37.76 7.74 16.81
N GLY A 148 37.84 8.80 17.62
CA GLY A 148 37.75 8.75 19.07
C GLY A 148 36.54 7.95 19.46
N PHE A 149 36.77 6.79 20.07
CA PHE A 149 35.81 5.77 20.52
C PHE A 149 34.38 6.02 20.05
N LYS A 150 34.14 6.02 18.73
CA LYS A 150 32.78 5.90 18.22
C LYS A 150 32.45 4.43 18.40
N GLU A 151 31.93 4.13 19.58
CA GLU A 151 31.29 2.88 19.96
C GLU A 151 30.63 2.30 18.71
N ILE A 152 31.07 1.10 18.26
CA ILE A 152 30.51 0.42 17.09
C ILE A 152 29.00 0.44 17.30
N PRO A 153 28.26 1.27 16.55
CA PRO A 153 26.99 1.67 17.07
C PRO A 153 26.05 0.48 16.86
N GLN A 154 25.56 -0.07 17.97
CA GLN A 154 24.72 -1.26 17.95
C GLN A 154 23.33 -0.82 17.52
N LEU A 155 22.78 -1.39 16.45
CA LEU A 155 21.39 -1.17 16.09
C LEU A 155 20.53 -2.02 17.04
N TRP A 156 19.95 -1.38 18.06
CA TRP A 156 18.97 -2.00 18.97
C TRP A 156 17.56 -1.78 18.41
N ASN A 157 17.30 -2.28 17.20
CA ASN A 157 15.93 -2.27 16.68
C ASN A 157 15.17 -3.46 17.27
N GLU A 158 14.45 -3.19 18.35
CA GLU A 158 13.51 -4.12 18.95
C GLU A 158 12.16 -3.96 18.26
N ARG A 159 11.80 -4.92 17.41
CA ARG A 159 10.40 -5.06 16.94
C ARG A 159 9.63 -5.94 17.91
N ALA A 160 8.87 -5.31 18.80
CA ALA A 160 7.95 -6.00 19.69
C ALA A 160 6.62 -6.27 18.98
N TYR A 161 6.32 -7.54 18.70
CA TYR A 161 5.00 -7.97 18.25
C TYR A 161 4.15 -8.31 19.47
N SER A 162 3.01 -7.62 19.65
CA SER A 162 2.02 -7.97 20.65
C SER A 162 0.69 -8.31 19.98
N GLN A 163 0.23 -9.55 20.14
CA GLN A 163 -1.10 -9.93 19.68
C GLN A 163 -2.11 -9.62 20.79
N ILE A 164 -2.82 -8.50 20.66
CA ILE A 164 -3.84 -8.11 21.65
C ILE A 164 -5.14 -8.85 21.33
N ARG A 165 -5.50 -9.83 22.18
CA ARG A 165 -6.80 -10.51 22.10
C ARG A 165 -7.81 -9.81 23.00
N VAL A 166 -8.90 -9.34 22.41
CA VAL A 166 -10.05 -8.76 23.12
C VAL A 166 -11.16 -9.79 23.18
N LYS A 167 -11.62 -10.14 24.38
CA LYS A 167 -12.80 -11.01 24.59
C LYS A 167 -13.75 -10.29 25.52
N ASP A 168 -15.00 -10.16 25.08
CA ASP A 168 -16.08 -9.55 25.86
C ASP A 168 -15.79 -8.12 26.34
N GLY A 169 -15.11 -7.33 25.49
CA GLY A 169 -14.75 -5.93 25.79
C GLY A 169 -13.60 -5.77 26.79
N ALA A 170 -13.05 -6.87 27.32
CA ALA A 170 -11.85 -6.86 28.14
C ALA A 170 -10.63 -7.31 27.33
N LEU A 171 -9.49 -6.66 27.56
CA LEU A 171 -8.20 -7.19 27.15
C LEU A 171 -8.01 -8.49 27.93
N VAL A 172 -8.07 -9.63 27.25
CA VAL A 172 -7.70 -10.90 27.89
C VAL A 172 -6.20 -10.85 28.02
N HIS A 173 -5.72 -10.49 29.21
CA HIS A 173 -4.33 -10.76 29.56
C HIS A 173 -4.11 -12.26 29.34
N GLN A 174 -3.25 -12.58 28.37
CA GLN A 174 -2.74 -13.93 28.19
C GLN A 174 -2.16 -14.31 29.54
N GLU A 175 -2.81 -15.26 30.24
CA GLU A 175 -2.45 -15.63 31.60
C GLU A 175 -0.94 -15.95 31.65
N LYS A 176 -0.18 -15.04 32.28
CA LYS A 176 1.19 -15.05 32.85
C LYS A 176 2.22 -16.18 32.53
N GLY A 177 2.01 -17.03 31.55
CA GLY A 177 2.80 -18.25 31.29
C GLY A 177 3.89 -18.05 30.25
N ASP A 178 3.54 -17.70 29.01
CA ASP A 178 4.50 -17.75 27.89
C ASP A 178 4.41 -16.55 26.93
N GLY A 179 3.68 -15.49 27.29
CA GLY A 179 3.50 -14.29 26.47
C GLY A 179 4.70 -13.34 26.43
N ARG A 180 5.95 -13.84 26.50
CA ARG A 180 7.09 -12.98 26.15
C ARG A 180 7.00 -12.71 24.66
N GLY A 181 6.87 -11.44 24.28
CA GLY A 181 6.95 -11.05 22.87
C GLY A 181 8.20 -11.67 22.26
N SER A 182 8.05 -12.29 21.08
CA SER A 182 9.19 -12.90 20.39
C SER A 182 10.22 -11.81 20.09
N MET A 183 11.35 -11.84 20.80
CA MET A 183 12.43 -10.89 20.63
C MET A 183 13.39 -11.43 19.57
N TYR A 184 13.43 -10.78 18.41
CA TYR A 184 14.41 -11.10 17.37
C TYR A 184 15.58 -10.14 17.48
N GLY A 185 16.80 -10.68 17.44
CA GLY A 185 18.03 -9.88 17.54
C GLY A 185 18.98 -10.21 16.41
N VAL A 186 19.41 -9.20 15.65
CA VAL A 186 20.41 -9.33 14.59
C VAL A 186 21.64 -8.50 14.94
N TYR A 187 22.77 -9.18 15.12
CA TYR A 187 24.07 -8.58 15.38
C TYR A 187 24.94 -8.67 14.11
N GLY A 188 26.04 -7.92 14.03
CA GLY A 188 26.83 -8.01 12.81
C GLY A 188 27.98 -7.03 12.68
N GLY A 189 28.61 -7.07 11.51
CA GLY A 189 29.69 -6.17 11.14
C GLY A 189 30.19 -6.37 9.71
N VAL A 190 31.42 -5.91 9.48
CA VAL A 190 32.15 -6.13 8.23
C VAL A 190 33.42 -6.88 8.58
N GLU A 191 33.63 -8.05 7.97
CA GLU A 191 34.87 -8.82 8.09
C GLU A 191 35.28 -9.28 6.69
N PHE A 192 36.13 -8.50 6.02
CA PHE A 192 36.54 -8.86 4.66
C PHE A 192 37.31 -10.18 4.59
N GLY A 193 37.97 -10.61 5.67
CA GLY A 193 38.73 -11.85 5.69
C GLY A 193 39.91 -11.84 4.72
N VAL A 194 40.44 -10.65 4.38
CA VAL A 194 41.47 -10.50 3.34
C VAL A 194 42.74 -11.27 3.65
N GLU A 195 43.04 -11.50 4.93
CA GLU A 195 44.17 -12.28 5.43
C GLU A 195 44.15 -13.74 4.98
N ARG A 196 43.00 -14.26 4.57
CA ARG A 196 42.82 -15.65 4.11
C ARG A 196 43.29 -15.84 2.67
N PHE A 197 43.43 -14.75 1.90
CA PHE A 197 43.86 -14.80 0.50
C PHE A 197 45.38 -14.61 0.39
N GLN A 198 46.04 -15.51 -0.34
CA GLN A 198 47.45 -15.37 -0.71
C GLN A 198 47.53 -14.73 -2.10
N LEU A 199 47.51 -13.40 -2.16
CA LEU A 199 47.40 -12.66 -3.43
C LEU A 199 48.73 -12.57 -4.20
N SER A 200 49.87 -12.63 -3.51
CA SER A 200 51.20 -12.36 -4.08
C SER A 200 52.04 -13.59 -4.38
N ARG A 201 51.41 -14.75 -4.61
CA ARG A 201 52.12 -15.84 -5.29
C ARG A 201 51.83 -15.74 -6.79
N PRO A 202 52.62 -14.96 -7.56
CA PRO A 202 52.69 -15.22 -8.98
C PRO A 202 53.17 -16.66 -9.07
N GLY A 203 52.28 -17.57 -9.47
CA GLY A 203 52.74 -18.84 -10.01
C GLY A 203 53.79 -18.45 -11.02
N ARG A 204 55.05 -18.83 -10.77
CA ARG A 204 56.13 -18.70 -11.75
C ARG A 204 55.53 -19.24 -13.04
N ILE A 205 55.16 -18.35 -13.95
CA ILE A 205 54.93 -18.69 -15.34
C ILE A 205 56.31 -19.19 -15.72
N ALA A 206 56.47 -20.52 -15.73
CA ALA A 206 57.68 -21.13 -16.23
C ALA A 206 57.90 -20.51 -17.60
N PRO A 207 59.06 -19.88 -17.85
CA PRO A 207 59.31 -19.24 -19.12
C PRO A 207 59.04 -20.28 -20.23
N PRO A 208 58.38 -19.90 -21.33
CA PRO A 208 58.17 -20.82 -22.44
C PRO A 208 59.54 -21.41 -22.82
N PRO A 209 59.66 -22.74 -23.02
CA PRO A 209 60.94 -23.35 -23.32
C PRO A 209 61.47 -22.72 -24.61
N THR A 210 62.58 -22.01 -24.49
CA THR A 210 63.34 -21.51 -25.63
C THR A 210 63.78 -22.69 -26.47
N ALA A 211 63.25 -22.78 -27.68
CA ALA A 211 63.64 -23.78 -28.66
C ALA A 211 65.10 -23.55 -29.07
N SER A 212 66.01 -24.37 -28.53
CA SER A 212 67.33 -24.61 -29.11
C SER A 212 67.91 -25.91 -28.57
N GLY A 213 68.31 -26.78 -29.49
CA GLY A 213 69.21 -27.90 -29.19
C GLY A 213 68.56 -29.27 -29.20
N MET A 214 68.61 -29.92 -30.35
CA MET A 214 68.68 -31.38 -30.44
C MET A 214 69.72 -31.91 -29.46
N ILE A 215 69.36 -32.91 -28.65
CA ILE A 215 70.17 -34.13 -28.42
C ILE A 215 69.25 -35.19 -27.80
N VAL A 216 69.36 -36.37 -28.41
CA VAL A 216 68.74 -37.64 -28.09
C VAL A 216 69.18 -38.11 -26.69
N HIS A 217 68.26 -38.55 -25.82
CA HIS A 217 68.38 -39.77 -25.01
C HIS A 217 67.02 -40.13 -24.34
N LYS A 218 66.70 -41.43 -24.40
CA LYS A 218 65.58 -42.18 -23.78
C LYS A 218 66.10 -42.84 -22.47
N PRO A 219 65.26 -43.49 -21.62
CA PRO A 219 64.28 -42.91 -20.69
C PRO A 219 64.50 -43.44 -19.24
N THR A 220 63.83 -42.89 -18.22
CA THR A 220 63.51 -43.70 -17.02
C THR A 220 62.21 -43.20 -16.39
N ALA A 221 61.34 -44.16 -16.11
CA ALA A 221 59.98 -43.99 -15.62
C ALA A 221 59.94 -43.75 -14.11
N VAL A 222 58.99 -42.93 -13.65
CA VAL A 222 58.25 -43.18 -12.40
C VAL A 222 56.80 -42.68 -12.59
N SER A 223 55.86 -43.56 -12.30
CA SER A 223 54.42 -43.40 -12.41
C SER A 223 53.81 -42.90 -11.10
N PHE A 224 52.89 -41.94 -11.16
CA PHE A 224 51.72 -41.74 -10.29
C PHE A 224 50.76 -40.87 -11.14
N GLY A 225 49.54 -41.22 -11.52
CA GLY A 225 48.53 -42.02 -10.85
C GLY A 225 47.41 -41.10 -10.36
N LEU A 226 46.57 -40.57 -11.26
CA LEU A 226 45.28 -39.98 -10.86
C LEU A 226 44.23 -40.15 -11.97
N GLU A 227 43.10 -40.71 -11.56
CA GLU A 227 41.94 -41.08 -12.35
C GLU A 227 41.27 -39.90 -13.05
N ARG A 228 40.86 -40.12 -14.30
CA ARG A 228 39.93 -39.25 -15.02
C ARG A 228 38.53 -39.84 -14.97
N PHE A 229 37.62 -39.20 -14.22
CA PHE A 229 36.18 -39.36 -14.42
C PHE A 229 35.79 -38.81 -15.79
N ARG A 230 35.33 -39.70 -16.68
CA ARG A 230 34.65 -39.35 -17.94
C ARG A 230 33.16 -39.22 -17.66
N ILE A 231 32.59 -38.02 -17.80
CA ILE A 231 31.14 -37.85 -17.93
C ILE A 231 30.82 -37.65 -19.42
N ALA A 232 30.01 -38.56 -19.93
CA ALA A 232 29.56 -38.62 -21.32
C ALA A 232 28.53 -37.52 -21.63
N ARG A 233 28.72 -36.83 -22.75
CA ARG A 233 27.70 -35.98 -23.39
C ARG A 233 26.68 -36.87 -24.13
N PRO A 234 25.36 -36.73 -23.91
CA PRO A 234 24.39 -37.19 -24.88
C PRO A 234 24.09 -36.06 -25.88
N LYS A 235 24.31 -36.35 -27.18
CA LYS A 235 23.74 -35.57 -28.29
C LYS A 235 22.29 -35.97 -28.46
N ARG A 236 21.35 -35.02 -28.36
CA ARG A 236 19.98 -35.21 -28.85
C ARG A 236 19.60 -33.99 -29.67
N ALA A 237 19.53 -34.19 -30.99
CA ALA A 237 18.98 -33.23 -31.93
C ALA A 237 17.45 -33.23 -31.78
N VAL A 238 16.86 -32.06 -31.63
CA VAL A 238 15.41 -31.85 -31.75
C VAL A 238 15.20 -30.87 -32.90
N SER A 239 14.58 -31.36 -33.96
CA SER A 239 14.07 -30.57 -35.08
C SER A 239 12.84 -29.79 -34.65
N VAL A 240 12.87 -28.46 -34.75
CA VAL A 240 11.69 -27.60 -34.58
C VAL A 240 11.04 -27.41 -35.95
N SER A 241 9.83 -27.95 -36.11
CA SER A 241 8.95 -27.68 -37.24
C SER A 241 8.22 -26.35 -37.01
N ALA A 242 8.21 -25.49 -38.03
CA ALA A 242 7.43 -24.26 -38.06
C ALA A 242 5.91 -24.56 -38.07
N PRO A 243 5.07 -23.75 -37.40
CA PRO A 243 3.63 -23.76 -37.62
C PRO A 243 3.22 -22.78 -38.73
N ALA A 244 2.26 -23.21 -39.54
CA ALA A 244 1.59 -22.45 -40.60
C ALA A 244 0.72 -21.30 -40.06
N PRO A 245 0.42 -20.27 -40.86
CA PRO A 245 -0.38 -19.12 -40.43
C PRO A 245 -1.87 -19.48 -40.30
N VAL A 246 -2.47 -19.07 -39.18
CA VAL A 246 -3.91 -19.14 -38.91
C VAL A 246 -4.57 -17.83 -39.37
N SER A 247 -5.57 -17.94 -40.24
CA SER A 247 -6.40 -16.83 -40.71
C SER A 247 -7.42 -16.40 -39.65
N ILE A 248 -7.53 -15.10 -39.37
CA ILE A 248 -8.53 -14.51 -38.47
C ILE A 248 -9.69 -13.92 -39.31
N PRO A 249 -10.96 -14.16 -38.94
CA PRO A 249 -12.10 -13.59 -39.65
C PRO A 249 -12.36 -12.13 -39.27
N THR A 250 -12.68 -11.34 -40.28
CA THR A 250 -13.15 -9.95 -40.23
C THR A 250 -14.46 -9.81 -39.45
N ILE A 251 -14.49 -8.98 -38.41
CA ILE A 251 -15.73 -8.50 -37.77
C ILE A 251 -15.96 -7.04 -38.17
N ILE A 252 -17.20 -6.79 -38.56
CA ILE A 252 -17.74 -5.58 -39.17
C ILE A 252 -17.87 -4.45 -38.13
N SER A 253 -17.33 -3.27 -38.46
CA SER A 253 -17.51 -2.01 -37.72
C SER A 253 -18.97 -1.57 -37.72
N SER A 254 -19.53 -1.34 -36.53
CA SER A 254 -20.73 -0.54 -36.34
C SER A 254 -20.35 0.89 -35.93
N ALA A 255 -20.65 1.84 -36.82
CA ALA A 255 -20.56 3.27 -36.59
C ALA A 255 -21.53 3.74 -35.51
N VAL A 256 -21.08 4.59 -34.60
CA VAL A 256 -21.96 5.44 -33.78
C VAL A 256 -21.58 6.90 -34.01
N SER A 257 -22.59 7.60 -34.48
CA SER A 257 -22.61 8.98 -34.94
C SER A 257 -22.41 9.96 -33.78
N SER A 258 -21.53 10.92 -34.01
CA SER A 258 -21.44 12.17 -33.25
C SER A 258 -22.55 13.13 -33.68
N ALA A 259 -23.22 13.76 -32.71
CA ALA A 259 -24.01 14.98 -32.92
C ALA A 259 -23.95 15.86 -31.65
N PRO A 260 -24.05 17.19 -31.78
CA PRO A 260 -23.45 18.15 -30.86
C PRO A 260 -24.40 18.65 -29.76
N VAL A 261 -23.79 19.13 -28.67
CA VAL A 261 -24.42 19.84 -27.56
C VAL A 261 -24.83 21.24 -28.03
N SER A 262 -26.09 21.62 -27.80
CA SER A 262 -26.57 23.01 -27.92
C SER A 262 -27.41 23.40 -26.71
N ALA A 263 -27.00 24.51 -26.13
CA ALA A 263 -27.78 25.62 -25.55
C ALA A 263 -29.05 25.33 -24.72
N VAL A 264 -28.94 25.68 -23.45
CA VAL A 264 -30.03 25.92 -22.49
C VAL A 264 -30.89 27.10 -22.96
N VAL A 265 -32.19 26.86 -23.18
CA VAL A 265 -33.22 27.90 -23.27
C VAL A 265 -34.34 27.57 -22.31
N GLU A 266 -34.67 28.59 -21.54
CA GLU A 266 -35.66 28.74 -20.49
C GLU A 266 -37.11 28.58 -21.01
N SER A 267 -37.97 27.84 -20.32
CA SER A 267 -39.43 28.04 -20.36
C SER A 267 -40.18 27.31 -19.22
N ARG A 268 -40.82 28.11 -18.35
CA ARG A 268 -42.15 27.82 -17.73
C ARG A 268 -43.24 28.36 -18.70
N PRO A 269 -44.58 28.16 -18.53
CA PRO A 269 -45.36 27.74 -17.35
C PRO A 269 -46.60 26.82 -17.63
N ALA A 270 -47.32 26.45 -16.55
CA ALA A 270 -48.80 26.36 -16.38
C ALA A 270 -49.17 25.21 -15.40
N ARG A 271 -49.79 25.47 -14.23
CA ARG A 271 -51.26 25.44 -13.94
C ARG A 271 -51.92 24.15 -14.47
N GLU A 272 -52.67 23.34 -13.74
CA GLU A 272 -53.73 23.54 -12.73
C GLU A 272 -54.16 22.13 -12.27
N PHE A 273 -54.64 21.94 -11.02
CA PHE A 273 -55.91 21.29 -10.67
C PHE A 273 -55.92 20.80 -9.20
N VAL A 274 -56.90 21.33 -8.47
CA VAL A 274 -57.44 20.84 -7.18
C VAL A 274 -58.64 19.94 -7.55
N PRO A 275 -58.98 18.90 -6.77
CA PRO A 275 -60.17 19.06 -5.93
C PRO A 275 -60.08 18.45 -4.53
N THR A 276 -60.69 19.21 -3.64
CA THR A 276 -61.16 18.93 -2.28
C THR A 276 -62.13 17.75 -2.18
N HIS A 277 -62.13 17.06 -1.04
CA HIS A 277 -63.34 16.44 -0.48
C HIS A 277 -63.32 16.54 1.06
N GLU A 278 -64.27 17.31 1.60
CA GLU A 278 -64.74 17.25 2.99
C GLU A 278 -65.78 16.13 3.15
N VAL A 279 -66.01 15.66 4.40
CA VAL A 279 -67.30 15.30 5.06
C VAL A 279 -67.04 14.42 6.31
N PRO A 280 -67.90 14.46 7.37
CA PRO A 280 -67.42 14.62 8.75
C PRO A 280 -67.85 13.53 9.76
N ALA A 281 -67.38 13.75 11.00
CA ALA A 281 -68.03 13.51 12.31
C ALA A 281 -68.37 12.07 12.75
N VAL A 282 -67.75 11.63 13.87
CA VAL A 282 -68.44 10.82 14.89
C VAL A 282 -67.94 11.20 16.30
N ARG A 283 -68.90 11.54 17.17
CA ARG A 283 -68.78 11.65 18.63
C ARG A 283 -68.65 10.27 19.27
N SER A 284 -67.80 10.12 20.29
CA SER A 284 -68.15 9.26 21.44
C SER A 284 -67.46 9.70 22.72
N SER A 285 -68.24 9.61 23.79
CA SER A 285 -68.07 10.12 25.14
C SER A 285 -67.28 9.20 26.07
N ARG A 286 -66.66 9.84 27.09
CA ARG A 286 -66.53 9.42 28.51
C ARG A 286 -66.13 7.97 28.82
N VAL A 287 -65.07 7.80 29.61
CA VAL A 287 -65.12 7.17 30.97
C VAL A 287 -63.94 7.71 31.82
N ARG A 288 -64.24 8.03 33.09
CA ARG A 288 -63.28 8.33 34.18
C ARG A 288 -62.89 7.03 34.89
N SER A 289 -61.61 6.85 35.23
CA SER A 289 -61.15 6.17 36.47
C SER A 289 -59.63 6.39 36.60
N ALA A 290 -59.15 7.23 37.52
CA ALA A 290 -58.97 6.96 38.95
C ALA A 290 -57.90 5.89 39.25
N VAL A 291 -56.69 6.39 39.56
CA VAL A 291 -55.79 6.03 40.68
C VAL A 291 -55.66 4.54 41.02
N SER A 292 -54.43 4.01 40.88
CA SER A 292 -53.73 3.35 41.99
C SER A 292 -52.23 3.24 41.76
N ARG A 293 -51.49 3.80 42.73
CA ARG A 293 -50.08 3.54 43.01
C ARG A 293 -49.97 2.13 43.61
N VAL A 294 -49.07 1.30 43.11
CA VAL A 294 -48.41 0.27 43.91
C VAL A 294 -46.95 0.20 43.48
N ALA A 295 -46.08 0.77 44.31
CA ALA A 295 -44.69 0.37 44.40
C ALA A 295 -44.63 -1.00 45.08
N VAL A 296 -43.60 -1.80 44.79
CA VAL A 296 -42.68 -2.38 45.79
C VAL A 296 -41.85 -3.54 45.18
N SER A 297 -40.54 -3.38 45.38
CA SER A 297 -39.47 -4.36 45.60
C SER A 297 -39.04 -5.38 44.53
N ARG A 298 -37.77 -5.22 44.17
CA ARG A 298 -36.75 -6.27 43.95
C ARG A 298 -36.78 -7.36 45.04
N PRO A 299 -36.26 -8.55 44.73
CA PRO A 299 -35.17 -9.05 45.58
C PRO A 299 -33.98 -9.62 44.80
N SER A 300 -32.82 -9.44 45.42
CA SER A 300 -31.54 -10.08 45.09
C SER A 300 -31.49 -11.54 45.54
N ALA A 301 -30.78 -12.33 44.73
CA ALA A 301 -29.79 -13.37 45.05
C ALA A 301 -30.05 -14.33 46.23
N VAL A 302 -30.12 -15.63 45.93
CA VAL A 302 -29.51 -16.68 46.76
C VAL A 302 -28.85 -17.75 45.88
N ARG A 303 -27.65 -18.11 46.31
CA ARG A 303 -26.65 -19.07 45.83
C ARG A 303 -27.03 -20.50 46.24
N GLY A 304 -26.78 -21.50 45.41
CA GLY A 304 -26.73 -22.88 45.92
C GLY A 304 -26.66 -24.02 44.90
N VAL A 305 -25.47 -24.62 44.82
CA VAL A 305 -25.19 -26.07 44.85
C VAL A 305 -25.54 -26.94 43.62
N GLU A 306 -24.47 -27.52 43.04
CA GLU A 306 -24.46 -28.69 42.14
C GLU A 306 -25.05 -29.95 42.78
N PRO A 307 -25.52 -30.93 41.98
CA PRO A 307 -24.68 -32.13 41.81
C PRO A 307 -24.68 -32.73 40.39
N ALA A 308 -23.56 -33.36 40.06
CA ALA A 308 -23.37 -34.27 38.94
C ALA A 308 -23.95 -35.67 39.25
N ALA A 309 -24.53 -36.35 38.23
CA ALA A 309 -24.26 -37.76 37.87
C ALA A 309 -25.22 -38.29 36.77
N ALA A 310 -24.60 -38.71 35.66
CA ALA A 310 -24.81 -39.91 34.83
C ALA A 310 -26.22 -40.49 34.54
N GLN A 311 -26.48 -40.75 33.24
CA GLN A 311 -26.77 -42.08 32.61
C GLN A 311 -27.01 -41.88 31.08
N ALA A 312 -26.23 -42.54 30.20
CA ALA A 312 -26.51 -43.81 29.49
C ALA A 312 -27.59 -43.64 28.36
N LEU A 313 -27.46 -44.04 27.09
CA LEU A 313 -27.10 -45.34 26.48
C LEU A 313 -27.14 -45.24 24.92
N THR A 314 -26.45 -46.18 24.24
CA THR A 314 -26.72 -46.77 22.88
C THR A 314 -26.60 -45.88 21.62
N ALA A 315 -26.13 -46.34 20.44
CA ALA A 315 -26.06 -47.68 19.85
C ALA A 315 -24.92 -47.83 18.82
N VAL A 316 -24.49 -49.08 18.63
CA VAL A 316 -23.63 -49.57 17.53
C VAL A 316 -24.52 -50.17 16.45
N VAL A 317 -24.41 -49.73 15.20
CA VAL A 317 -24.74 -50.52 13.99
C VAL A 317 -23.83 -50.05 12.84
N GLY A 318 -23.06 -50.99 12.26
CA GLY A 318 -22.18 -50.73 11.12
C GLY A 318 -22.90 -50.84 9.77
N SER A 319 -22.23 -50.40 8.70
CA SER A 319 -22.23 -51.06 7.38
C SER A 319 -21.33 -50.32 6.37
N ARG A 320 -20.35 -51.08 5.87
CA ARG A 320 -19.89 -51.21 4.47
C ARG A 320 -19.96 -49.98 3.53
N LEU A 321 -18.75 -49.50 3.17
CA LEU A 321 -18.43 -48.82 1.92
C LEU A 321 -18.83 -49.67 0.70
N VAL A 322 -19.63 -49.12 -0.22
CA VAL A 322 -19.35 -49.03 -1.68
C VAL A 322 -20.29 -47.95 -2.28
N GLN A 323 -19.74 -46.91 -2.92
CA GLN A 323 -20.05 -46.47 -4.30
C GLN A 323 -19.74 -44.99 -4.59
N ARG A 324 -18.90 -44.81 -5.62
CA ARG A 324 -18.99 -43.85 -6.73
C ARG A 324 -18.97 -42.35 -6.41
N ALA A 325 -17.77 -41.79 -6.50
CA ALA A 325 -17.57 -40.39 -6.84
C ALA A 325 -17.90 -40.15 -8.33
N ALA A 326 -18.87 -39.27 -8.59
CA ALA A 326 -19.07 -38.66 -9.90
C ALA A 326 -18.16 -37.44 -10.04
N LEU A 327 -17.46 -37.35 -11.17
CA LEU A 327 -16.69 -36.19 -11.59
C LEU A 327 -17.60 -34.96 -11.66
N VAL A 328 -17.30 -33.93 -10.87
CA VAL A 328 -17.70 -32.55 -11.15
C VAL A 328 -16.44 -31.81 -11.57
N GLN A 329 -16.39 -31.45 -12.86
CA GLN A 329 -15.36 -30.60 -13.43
C GLN A 329 -15.48 -29.19 -12.82
N ARG A 330 -14.42 -28.73 -12.16
CA ARG A 330 -14.26 -27.32 -11.77
C ARG A 330 -13.81 -26.50 -12.99
N PRO A 331 -14.41 -25.34 -13.28
CA PRO A 331 -13.91 -24.44 -14.30
C PRO A 331 -12.70 -23.65 -13.78
N GLY A 332 -11.66 -23.60 -14.63
CA GLY A 332 -10.76 -22.46 -14.85
C GLY A 332 -10.07 -21.83 -13.62
N ILE A 333 -8.87 -22.33 -13.32
CA ILE A 333 -7.85 -21.55 -12.61
C ILE A 333 -7.46 -20.39 -13.55
N PHE A 334 -7.73 -19.15 -13.15
CA PHE A 334 -7.13 -17.97 -13.76
C PHE A 334 -5.60 -18.09 -13.59
N GLN A 335 -4.89 -18.35 -14.68
CA GLN A 335 -3.44 -18.23 -14.72
C GLN A 335 -3.10 -16.75 -14.48
N ARG A 336 -2.41 -16.46 -13.38
CA ARG A 336 -1.76 -15.16 -13.20
C ARG A 336 -0.72 -15.01 -14.30
N PRO A 337 -0.65 -13.88 -15.02
CA PRO A 337 0.46 -13.62 -15.94
C PRO A 337 1.76 -13.67 -15.14
N SER A 338 2.71 -14.49 -15.61
CA SER A 338 4.05 -14.54 -15.06
C SER A 338 4.70 -13.17 -15.23
N LEU A 339 5.04 -12.52 -14.12
CA LEU A 339 5.83 -11.29 -14.11
C LEU A 339 7.18 -11.59 -14.80
N GLN A 340 7.36 -11.09 -16.02
CA GLN A 340 8.64 -11.14 -16.72
C GLN A 340 9.55 -10.08 -16.09
N GLY A 341 10.49 -10.50 -15.25
CA GLY A 341 11.62 -9.65 -14.88
C GLY A 341 12.47 -9.37 -16.12
N VAL A 342 13.06 -8.19 -16.19
CA VAL A 342 14.05 -7.83 -17.22
C VAL A 342 15.33 -8.60 -16.89
N ASP A 343 15.60 -9.67 -17.64
CA ASP A 343 16.87 -10.39 -17.63
C ASP A 343 17.93 -9.50 -18.29
N LEU A 344 18.91 -9.05 -17.51
CA LEU A 344 20.05 -8.24 -17.98
C LEU A 344 21.30 -9.12 -18.21
N GLY A 345 21.13 -10.41 -18.53
CA GLY A 345 22.23 -11.28 -18.96
C GLY A 345 22.92 -10.75 -20.23
N LEU A 346 23.95 -9.92 -20.05
CA LEU A 346 24.77 -9.33 -21.12
C LEU A 346 25.64 -10.37 -21.85
N ASP A 347 25.75 -11.58 -21.29
CA ASP A 347 26.41 -12.75 -21.85
C ASP A 347 25.69 -13.34 -23.08
N SER A 348 24.48 -12.86 -23.39
CA SER A 348 23.75 -13.20 -24.61
C SER A 348 23.98 -12.24 -25.79
N PHE A 349 24.64 -11.09 -25.57
CA PHE A 349 24.86 -10.11 -26.64
C PHE A 349 26.04 -10.50 -27.53
N ASN A 350 25.73 -10.90 -28.75
CA ASN A 350 26.73 -11.17 -29.77
C ASN A 350 27.22 -9.85 -30.42
N LEU A 351 28.28 -9.25 -29.87
CA LEU A 351 28.92 -8.04 -30.41
C LEU A 351 29.74 -8.27 -31.70
N SER A 352 29.74 -9.49 -32.26
CA SER A 352 30.56 -9.80 -33.45
C SER A 352 29.96 -9.35 -34.79
N GLU A 353 28.69 -8.93 -34.81
CA GLU A 353 28.04 -8.33 -35.97
C GLU A 353 27.72 -6.87 -35.70
N ALA A 354 28.65 -5.97 -36.05
CA ALA A 354 28.39 -4.54 -36.11
C ALA A 354 27.41 -4.26 -37.26
N GLY A 355 26.11 -4.30 -36.97
CA GLY A 355 25.07 -3.89 -37.90
C GLY A 355 25.24 -2.40 -38.20
N ARG A 356 25.60 -2.06 -39.45
CA ARG A 356 25.51 -0.69 -39.95
C ARG A 356 24.04 -0.29 -39.99
N VAL A 357 23.59 0.43 -38.97
CA VAL A 357 22.28 1.09 -38.99
C VAL A 357 22.45 2.34 -39.85
N ASP A 358 21.61 2.51 -40.88
CA ASP A 358 21.58 3.73 -41.68
C ASP A 358 21.38 4.94 -40.74
N ASP A 359 22.27 5.94 -40.81
CA ASP A 359 22.25 7.21 -40.06
C ASP A 359 21.05 8.12 -40.40
N GLY A 360 19.96 7.55 -40.91
CA GLY A 360 18.77 8.25 -41.37
C GLY A 360 17.84 8.65 -40.22
N LYS A 361 17.94 9.90 -39.76
CA LYS A 361 16.82 10.67 -39.15
C LYS A 361 16.14 10.07 -37.90
N GLY A 362 16.81 9.25 -37.10
CA GLY A 362 16.21 8.56 -35.95
C GLY A 362 16.15 9.33 -34.63
N SER A 363 17.02 10.31 -34.40
CA SER A 363 17.18 10.95 -33.08
C SER A 363 16.41 12.27 -32.96
N TRP A 364 15.27 12.25 -32.27
CA TRP A 364 14.41 13.37 -31.77
C TRP A 364 14.32 14.70 -32.55
N GLY A 365 14.68 14.75 -33.84
CA GLY A 365 14.64 15.98 -34.64
C GLY A 365 15.62 17.06 -34.22
N LEU A 366 16.61 16.76 -33.38
CA LEU A 366 17.67 17.71 -33.05
C LEU A 366 18.64 17.78 -34.24
N ASN A 367 18.46 18.78 -35.11
CA ASN A 367 19.42 19.14 -36.17
C ASN A 367 20.76 19.51 -35.54
N THR A 368 21.54 18.50 -35.18
CA THR A 368 22.86 18.65 -34.57
C THR A 368 23.88 18.35 -35.66
N GLU A 369 24.17 19.35 -36.49
CA GLU A 369 25.22 19.28 -37.52
C GLU A 369 26.65 19.23 -36.91
N ASN A 370 26.79 19.08 -35.58
CA ASN A 370 28.07 19.17 -34.88
C ASN A 370 28.22 18.02 -33.87
N LEU A 371 29.28 17.20 -34.00
CA LEU A 371 29.54 16.03 -33.13
C LEU A 371 29.70 16.40 -31.64
N ASP A 372 30.13 17.63 -31.33
CA ASP A 372 30.21 18.15 -29.96
C ASP A 372 28.84 18.35 -29.29
N ALA A 373 27.73 18.26 -30.04
CA ALA A 373 26.38 18.41 -29.51
C ALA A 373 25.79 17.13 -28.87
N CYS A 374 26.50 15.99 -28.95
CA CYS A 374 26.04 14.75 -28.29
C CYS A 374 26.04 14.86 -26.75
N VAL A 375 26.78 15.81 -26.17
CA VAL A 375 26.91 16.00 -24.71
C VAL A 375 25.77 16.86 -24.13
N SER A 376 24.87 17.43 -24.94
CA SER A 376 23.77 18.30 -24.48
C SER A 376 22.37 17.83 -24.91
N MET A 377 22.21 16.53 -25.19
CA MET A 377 20.93 15.98 -25.64
C MET A 377 19.89 15.96 -24.52
N GLY A 378 20.30 15.68 -23.28
CA GLY A 378 19.40 15.60 -22.13
C GLY A 378 18.69 16.92 -21.86
N GLY A 379 19.43 18.04 -21.75
CA GLY A 379 18.83 19.35 -21.47
C GLY A 379 17.89 19.83 -22.57
N ALA A 380 18.24 19.59 -23.85
CA ALA A 380 17.37 19.92 -24.98
C ALA A 380 16.07 19.09 -24.97
N PHE A 381 16.16 17.80 -24.63
CA PHE A 381 15.01 16.92 -24.47
C PHE A 381 14.06 17.42 -23.37
N TRP A 382 14.58 17.70 -22.17
CA TRP A 382 13.77 18.16 -21.04
C TRP A 382 13.09 19.50 -21.31
N LYS A 383 13.81 20.49 -21.88
CA LYS A 383 13.23 21.79 -22.28
C LYS A 383 12.12 21.64 -23.33
N GLY A 384 12.31 20.74 -24.29
CA GLY A 384 11.27 20.44 -25.28
C GLY A 384 10.03 19.78 -24.65
N LEU A 385 10.23 18.89 -23.68
CA LEU A 385 9.14 18.25 -22.93
C LEU A 385 8.34 19.25 -22.08
N GLU A 386 9.02 20.23 -21.47
CA GLU A 386 8.40 21.28 -20.66
C GLU A 386 7.67 22.34 -21.50
N GLY A 387 7.98 22.41 -22.80
CA GLY A 387 7.30 23.28 -23.75
C GLY A 387 7.96 24.64 -23.96
N GLU A 388 9.20 24.81 -23.54
CA GLU A 388 10.00 25.99 -23.86
C GLU A 388 10.43 26.01 -25.34
N SER A 389 10.43 24.84 -26.00
CA SER A 389 10.73 24.71 -27.43
C SER A 389 9.54 24.12 -28.19
N ALA A 390 8.93 24.93 -29.06
CA ALA A 390 7.69 24.60 -29.77
C ALA A 390 7.84 23.57 -30.91
N MET A 391 9.05 23.09 -31.23
CA MET A 391 9.28 22.35 -32.48
C MET A 391 9.70 20.88 -32.34
N ALA A 392 9.91 20.35 -31.13
CA ALA A 392 10.58 19.05 -30.97
C ALA A 392 9.64 17.81 -30.95
N PHE A 393 8.42 17.93 -30.43
CA PHE A 393 7.53 16.78 -30.18
C PHE A 393 6.14 17.01 -30.75
N LYS A 394 5.49 15.94 -31.23
CA LYS A 394 4.04 15.96 -31.47
C LYS A 394 3.31 16.00 -30.12
N ASP A 395 2.12 16.59 -30.08
CA ASP A 395 1.36 16.72 -28.83
C ASP A 395 1.07 15.36 -28.16
N GLU A 396 0.82 14.31 -28.95
CA GLU A 396 0.59 12.96 -28.42
C GLU A 396 1.86 12.32 -27.85
N GLU A 397 3.02 12.57 -28.47
CA GLU A 397 4.31 12.09 -27.98
C GLU A 397 4.74 12.84 -26.73
N LYS A 398 4.48 14.16 -26.69
CA LYS A 398 4.77 15.00 -25.53
C LYS A 398 3.96 14.55 -24.31
N THR A 399 2.68 14.23 -24.52
CA THR A 399 1.81 13.70 -23.45
C THR A 399 2.35 12.37 -22.95
N LEU A 400 2.66 11.43 -23.87
CA LEU A 400 3.24 10.13 -23.54
C LEU A 400 4.52 10.25 -22.71
N LEU A 401 5.48 11.07 -23.15
CA LEU A 401 6.76 11.26 -22.47
C LEU A 401 6.61 11.97 -21.13
N LYS A 402 5.63 12.86 -20.98
CA LYS A 402 5.33 13.50 -19.69
C LYS A 402 4.82 12.49 -18.67
N ASP A 403 4.01 11.53 -19.11
CA ASP A 403 3.50 10.46 -18.26
C ASP A 403 4.63 9.49 -17.85
N ILE A 404 5.51 9.11 -18.78
CA ILE A 404 6.66 8.23 -18.51
C ILE A 404 7.67 8.91 -17.58
N PHE A 405 8.07 10.14 -17.90
CA PHE A 405 9.04 10.92 -17.14
C PHE A 405 8.34 11.90 -16.21
N ASN A 406 7.29 11.43 -15.53
CA ASN A 406 6.67 12.21 -14.47
C ASN A 406 7.75 12.51 -13.41
N PRO A 407 8.00 13.79 -13.04
CA PRO A 407 9.07 14.18 -12.13
C PRO A 407 9.09 13.51 -10.76
N HIS A 408 8.00 12.86 -10.41
CA HIS A 408 7.82 12.23 -9.12
C HIS A 408 7.84 10.70 -9.17
N MET A 409 7.68 10.15 -10.37
CA MET A 409 7.76 8.72 -10.67
C MET A 409 9.12 8.33 -11.22
N SER A 410 9.84 9.31 -11.77
CA SER A 410 11.09 9.11 -12.46
C SER A 410 12.14 10.09 -11.94
N ASP A 411 13.18 9.53 -11.35
CA ASP A 411 14.41 10.21 -10.95
C ASP A 411 15.31 10.56 -12.14
N ARG A 412 15.05 10.01 -13.34
CA ARG A 412 15.80 10.25 -14.58
C ARG A 412 15.96 11.72 -14.94
N ARG A 413 15.08 12.60 -14.45
CA ARG A 413 15.23 14.06 -14.64
C ARG A 413 16.45 14.63 -13.93
N GLU A 414 16.87 14.02 -12.82
CA GLU A 414 18.05 14.42 -12.05
C GLU A 414 19.35 14.20 -12.84
N GLU A 415 19.34 13.32 -13.86
CA GLU A 415 20.47 13.12 -14.76
C GLU A 415 20.77 14.37 -15.62
N GLY A 416 19.79 15.27 -15.79
CA GLY A 416 19.98 16.54 -16.50
C GLY A 416 20.52 16.37 -17.91
N GLU A 417 21.73 16.87 -18.16
CA GLU A 417 22.42 16.76 -19.46
C GLU A 417 22.95 15.34 -19.75
N ALA A 418 23.20 14.53 -18.72
CA ALA A 418 23.69 13.16 -18.88
C ALA A 418 22.58 12.18 -19.32
N PHE A 419 21.33 12.63 -19.28
CA PHE A 419 20.19 11.83 -19.72
C PHE A 419 20.27 11.55 -21.22
N VAL A 420 20.19 10.27 -21.58
CA VAL A 420 20.10 9.82 -22.98
C VAL A 420 18.64 9.50 -23.30
N PRO A 421 17.96 10.27 -24.17
CA PRO A 421 16.57 10.03 -24.52
C PRO A 421 16.38 8.64 -25.15
N PRO A 422 15.23 7.97 -24.91
CA PRO A 422 14.94 6.68 -25.54
C PRO A 422 14.79 6.84 -27.06
N ASP A 423 15.15 5.80 -27.82
CA ASP A 423 15.03 5.81 -29.28
C ASP A 423 13.57 6.01 -29.73
N ARG A 424 13.36 6.79 -30.80
CA ARG A 424 12.03 7.05 -31.38
C ARG A 424 11.52 5.91 -32.26
N ASN A 425 11.90 4.68 -31.94
CA ASN A 425 11.43 3.51 -32.68
C ASN A 425 9.89 3.40 -32.50
N PRO A 426 9.10 3.43 -33.58
CA PRO A 426 7.63 3.42 -33.49
C PRO A 426 7.10 2.18 -32.78
N THR A 427 7.79 1.04 -32.88
CA THR A 427 7.43 -0.19 -32.18
C THR A 427 7.59 -0.04 -30.66
N VAL A 428 8.68 0.59 -30.22
CA VAL A 428 8.93 0.86 -28.79
C VAL A 428 7.90 1.85 -28.24
N LEU A 429 7.61 2.92 -28.99
CA LEU A 429 6.59 3.91 -28.60
C LEU A 429 5.18 3.31 -28.53
N LEU A 430 4.84 2.37 -29.42
CA LEU A 430 3.57 1.64 -29.35
C LEU A 430 3.51 0.75 -28.10
N ALA A 431 4.57 -0.01 -27.81
CA ALA A 431 4.64 -0.83 -26.60
C ALA A 431 4.55 0.02 -25.32
N LEU A 432 5.21 1.19 -25.27
CA LEU A 432 5.12 2.12 -24.15
C LEU A 432 3.69 2.67 -23.96
N ARG A 433 2.96 2.92 -25.05
CA ARG A 433 1.55 3.33 -24.98
C ARG A 433 0.66 2.23 -24.42
N GLU A 434 0.87 0.99 -24.85
CA GLU A 434 0.13 -0.17 -24.33
C GLU A 434 0.39 -0.34 -22.83
N LEU A 435 1.66 -0.28 -22.40
CA LEU A 435 2.03 -0.37 -20.98
C LEU A 435 1.43 0.76 -20.13
N LEU A 436 1.44 2.01 -20.61
CA LEU A 436 0.80 3.11 -19.89
C LEU A 436 -0.72 2.99 -19.85
N ALA A 437 -1.35 2.43 -20.88
CA ALA A 437 -2.78 2.15 -20.86
C ALA A 437 -3.12 1.06 -19.82
N GLU A 438 -2.30 0.01 -19.74
CA GLU A 438 -2.41 -1.01 -18.69
C GLU A 438 -2.22 -0.42 -17.29
N GLU A 439 -1.20 0.42 -17.11
CA GLU A 439 -0.94 1.09 -15.84
C GLU A 439 -2.11 2.01 -15.45
N ALA A 440 -2.64 2.80 -16.39
CA ALA A 440 -3.81 3.64 -16.16
C ALA A 440 -5.04 2.82 -15.73
N ALA A 441 -5.25 1.65 -16.34
CA ALA A 441 -6.32 0.74 -15.94
C ALA A 441 -6.12 0.21 -14.51
N VAL A 442 -4.88 -0.09 -14.11
CA VAL A 442 -4.57 -0.50 -12.72
C VAL A 442 -4.82 0.65 -11.73
N ARG A 443 -4.44 1.89 -12.08
CA ARG A 443 -4.72 3.07 -11.23
C ARG A 443 -6.22 3.31 -11.06
N GLU A 444 -7.01 3.13 -12.11
CA GLU A 444 -8.47 3.21 -12.06
C GLU A 444 -9.05 2.09 -11.19
N GLN A 445 -8.60 0.84 -11.35
CA GLN A 445 -9.02 -0.28 -10.51
C GLN A 445 -8.69 -0.05 -9.04
N ARG A 446 -7.49 0.42 -8.74
CA ARG A 446 -7.04 0.78 -7.38
C ARG A 446 -7.93 1.85 -6.76
N THR A 447 -8.20 2.91 -7.52
CA THR A 447 -9.09 4.00 -7.09
C THR A 447 -10.51 3.51 -6.86
N SER A 448 -11.06 2.73 -7.78
CA SER A 448 -12.39 2.14 -7.66
C SER A 448 -12.50 1.23 -6.43
N HIS A 449 -11.51 0.36 -6.20
CA HIS A 449 -11.47 -0.50 -5.04
C HIS A 449 -11.36 0.30 -3.73
N PHE A 450 -10.47 1.29 -3.67
CA PHE A 450 -10.37 2.20 -2.51
C PHE A 450 -11.70 2.90 -2.21
N LEU A 451 -12.46 3.28 -3.23
CA LEU A 451 -13.75 3.96 -3.10
C LEU A 451 -14.94 3.01 -2.95
N SER A 452 -14.71 1.70 -2.84
CA SER A 452 -15.75 0.68 -2.67
C SER A 452 -15.97 0.31 -1.19
N GLN A 453 -17.15 -0.19 -0.83
CA GLN A 453 -17.42 -0.66 0.54
C GLN A 453 -16.52 -1.84 0.97
N GLU A 454 -15.94 -2.56 0.02
CA GLU A 454 -15.13 -3.76 0.25
C GLU A 454 -13.71 -3.44 0.74
N PHE A 455 -13.21 -2.23 0.47
CA PHE A 455 -11.88 -1.86 0.93
C PHE A 455 -11.83 -1.75 2.45
N ALA A 456 -10.88 -2.47 3.05
CA ALA A 456 -10.59 -2.48 4.46
C ALA A 456 -9.19 -1.89 4.72
N MET A 457 -9.10 -0.91 5.63
CA MET A 457 -7.83 -0.24 5.94
C MET A 457 -6.73 -1.20 6.44
N ASP A 458 -7.11 -2.26 7.16
CA ASP A 458 -6.17 -3.26 7.70
C ASP A 458 -5.77 -4.32 6.66
N GLU A 459 -6.59 -4.51 5.62
CA GLU A 459 -6.36 -5.46 4.53
C GLU A 459 -6.71 -4.80 3.19
N PRO A 460 -5.86 -3.88 2.70
CA PRO A 460 -6.17 -3.06 1.53
C PRO A 460 -6.30 -3.87 0.23
N GLY A 461 -5.77 -5.10 0.20
CA GLY A 461 -5.82 -5.99 -0.95
C GLY A 461 -4.58 -5.87 -1.86
N PRO A 462 -4.51 -6.69 -2.93
CA PRO A 462 -3.32 -6.82 -3.78
C PRO A 462 -3.09 -5.66 -4.75
N LEU A 463 -4.04 -4.72 -4.88
CA LEU A 463 -3.91 -3.55 -5.75
C LEU A 463 -3.06 -2.43 -5.11
N PHE A 464 -2.66 -2.61 -3.85
CA PHE A 464 -1.90 -1.62 -3.07
C PHE A 464 -0.56 -2.20 -2.61
N PRO A 465 0.42 -1.35 -2.28
CA PRO A 465 1.68 -1.78 -1.70
C PRO A 465 1.47 -2.71 -0.50
N SER A 466 2.24 -3.80 -0.42
CA SER A 466 2.18 -4.73 0.71
C SER A 466 2.48 -4.05 2.06
N SER A 467 3.27 -2.97 2.03
CA SER A 467 3.61 -2.12 3.18
C SER A 467 2.39 -1.39 3.79
N TRP A 468 1.25 -1.36 3.10
CA TRP A 468 0.01 -0.80 3.63
C TRP A 468 -0.73 -1.79 4.53
N LYS A 469 -0.46 -3.10 4.39
CA LYS A 469 -1.06 -4.10 5.26
C LYS A 469 -0.57 -3.87 6.68
N ASN A 470 -1.50 -3.67 7.60
CA ASN A 470 -1.15 -3.47 8.99
C ASN A 470 -0.58 -4.78 9.55
N THR A 471 0.68 -4.78 9.97
CA THR A 471 1.31 -5.96 10.59
C THR A 471 0.72 -6.26 11.97
N MET A 472 -0.04 -5.32 12.55
CA MET A 472 -0.77 -5.49 13.79
C MET A 472 -2.28 -5.51 13.55
N SER A 473 -2.85 -6.71 13.38
CA SER A 473 -4.30 -6.87 13.36
C SER A 473 -4.84 -6.95 14.79
N ILE A 474 -5.51 -5.89 15.26
CA ILE A 474 -6.41 -6.02 16.40
C ILE A 474 -7.68 -6.65 15.85
N GLU A 475 -8.02 -7.88 16.27
CA GLU A 475 -9.31 -8.52 15.94
C GLU A 475 -10.46 -7.66 16.49
N ARG A 476 -10.88 -6.64 15.76
CA ARG A 476 -12.09 -5.89 16.04
C ARG A 476 -13.25 -6.71 15.47
N LYS A 477 -13.95 -7.40 16.37
CA LYS A 477 -15.07 -8.34 16.08
C LYS A 477 -16.30 -7.74 15.37
N SER A 478 -16.22 -6.57 14.77
CA SER A 478 -17.35 -5.93 14.10
C SER A 478 -16.87 -5.00 12.99
N GLY A 479 -16.75 -5.53 11.78
CA GLY A 479 -16.81 -4.69 10.58
C GLY A 479 -18.19 -4.04 10.56
N SER A 480 -18.28 -2.76 10.90
CA SER A 480 -19.50 -2.00 10.71
C SER A 480 -19.82 -2.02 9.22
N VAL A 481 -21.01 -2.51 8.86
CA VAL A 481 -21.47 -2.50 7.46
C VAL A 481 -21.53 -1.04 7.00
N LEU A 482 -20.71 -0.70 6.00
CA LEU A 482 -20.67 0.64 5.43
C LEU A 482 -21.83 0.82 4.46
N HIS A 483 -22.56 1.92 4.58
CA HIS A 483 -23.66 2.27 3.67
C HIS A 483 -23.26 3.45 2.78
N ALA A 484 -23.25 3.27 1.46
CA ALA A 484 -22.87 4.33 0.53
C ALA A 484 -23.83 5.53 0.59
N ARG A 485 -23.27 6.74 0.60
CA ARG A 485 -24.00 8.02 0.65
C ARG A 485 -23.68 8.90 -0.56
N PRO A 486 -24.26 8.60 -1.73
CA PRO A 486 -24.00 9.38 -2.95
C PRO A 486 -24.53 10.83 -2.86
N ASP A 487 -25.53 11.06 -2.01
CA ASP A 487 -26.08 12.38 -1.69
C ASP A 487 -25.03 13.28 -1.02
N TYR A 488 -24.34 12.79 0.01
CA TYR A 488 -23.22 13.51 0.63
C TYR A 488 -22.03 13.69 -0.33
N LYS A 489 -21.77 12.71 -1.20
CA LYS A 489 -20.73 12.85 -2.25
C LYS A 489 -21.06 13.98 -3.23
N ALA A 490 -22.33 14.17 -3.59
CA ALA A 490 -22.75 15.27 -4.45
C ALA A 490 -22.55 16.64 -3.79
N GLU A 491 -22.61 16.70 -2.45
CA GLU A 491 -22.37 17.90 -1.64
C GLU A 491 -20.92 17.97 -1.10
N ALA A 492 -19.93 17.43 -1.82
CA ALA A 492 -18.54 17.30 -1.37
C ALA A 492 -17.91 18.57 -0.77
N SER A 493 -18.31 19.76 -1.23
CA SER A 493 -17.80 21.04 -0.73
C SER A 493 -18.13 21.30 0.74
N MET A 494 -19.15 20.63 1.31
CA MET A 494 -19.48 20.72 2.74
C MET A 494 -18.36 20.16 3.64
N PHE A 495 -17.51 19.27 3.09
CA PHE A 495 -16.41 18.66 3.82
C PHE A 495 -15.13 19.51 3.76
N ASP A 496 -15.04 20.56 2.95
CA ASP A 496 -13.79 21.32 2.73
C ASP A 496 -13.17 21.84 4.05
N ASP A 497 -13.98 22.28 5.02
CA ASP A 497 -13.50 22.76 6.32
C ASP A 497 -13.24 21.62 7.32
N ALA A 498 -14.05 20.56 7.25
CA ALA A 498 -13.90 19.38 8.10
C ALA A 498 -12.62 18.60 7.74
N LEU A 499 -12.31 18.42 6.45
CA LEU A 499 -11.09 17.73 5.97
C LEU A 499 -9.81 18.49 6.35
N LYS A 500 -9.84 19.83 6.40
CA LYS A 500 -8.70 20.65 6.82
C LYS A 500 -8.43 20.57 8.33
N SER A 501 -9.47 20.38 9.13
CA SER A 501 -9.38 20.38 10.60
C SER A 501 -9.26 18.98 11.21
N THR A 502 -9.58 17.94 10.45
CA THR A 502 -9.58 16.55 10.91
C THR A 502 -8.32 15.82 10.45
N VAL A 503 -7.71 15.04 11.34
CA VAL A 503 -6.60 14.15 10.97
C VAL A 503 -7.16 12.87 10.35
N PRO A 504 -6.71 12.44 9.16
CA PRO A 504 -7.18 11.21 8.55
C PRO A 504 -6.78 9.99 9.39
N VAL A 505 -7.67 9.00 9.50
CA VAL A 505 -7.40 7.72 10.19
C VAL A 505 -6.61 6.75 9.32
N PHE A 506 -6.57 7.00 8.01
CA PHE A 506 -5.76 6.30 7.03
C PHE A 506 -5.22 7.33 6.07
N ASP A 507 -3.91 7.32 5.84
CA ASP A 507 -3.23 8.26 4.97
C ASP A 507 -1.99 7.60 4.38
N LYS A 508 -2.09 7.23 3.11
CA LYS A 508 -1.03 6.48 2.42
C LYS A 508 -0.90 6.97 0.99
N THR A 509 0.31 6.84 0.44
CA THR A 509 0.63 7.18 -0.94
C THR A 509 1.02 5.92 -1.68
N ALA A 510 0.42 5.70 -2.85
CA ALA A 510 0.76 4.55 -3.69
C ALA A 510 2.02 4.86 -4.52
N GLU A 511 2.54 3.87 -5.24
CA GLU A 511 3.77 4.01 -6.02
C GLU A 511 3.63 5.10 -7.09
N ASP A 512 2.42 5.32 -7.59
CA ASP A 512 2.06 6.34 -8.58
C ASP A 512 1.98 7.78 -8.04
N GLY A 513 2.32 7.99 -6.75
CA GLY A 513 2.22 9.27 -6.07
C GLY A 513 0.79 9.67 -5.68
N THR A 514 -0.23 8.87 -6.00
CA THR A 514 -1.61 9.14 -5.59
C THR A 514 -1.76 8.91 -4.10
N ARG A 515 -2.24 9.93 -3.40
CA ARG A 515 -2.49 9.88 -1.95
C ARG A 515 -3.94 9.50 -1.67
N PHE A 516 -4.14 8.48 -0.85
CA PHE A 516 -5.42 7.91 -0.47
C PHE A 516 -5.65 8.16 1.01
N ARG A 517 -6.79 8.79 1.35
CA ARG A 517 -7.09 9.20 2.71
C ARG A 517 -8.50 8.79 3.14
N VAL A 518 -8.62 8.34 4.38
CA VAL A 518 -9.91 8.03 5.02
C VAL A 518 -10.05 8.90 6.26
N TYR A 519 -11.15 9.64 6.33
CA TYR A 519 -11.51 10.50 7.45
C TYR A 519 -12.73 9.91 8.15
N LYS A 520 -12.73 9.98 9.49
CA LYS A 520 -13.92 9.68 10.30
C LYS A 520 -14.47 10.97 10.86
N ILE A 521 -15.64 11.38 10.38
CA ILE A 521 -16.32 12.62 10.76
C ILE A 521 -17.67 12.21 11.34
N GLY A 522 -17.75 12.10 12.67
CA GLY A 522 -18.93 11.57 13.35
C GLY A 522 -19.22 10.12 12.94
N SER A 523 -20.39 9.89 12.34
CA SER A 523 -20.80 8.58 11.81
C SER A 523 -20.41 8.34 10.36
N LEU A 524 -19.80 9.34 9.71
CA LEU A 524 -19.38 9.24 8.31
C LEU A 524 -17.92 8.83 8.17
N GLU A 525 -17.69 7.96 7.21
CA GLU A 525 -16.38 7.66 6.65
C GLU A 525 -16.26 8.34 5.29
N VAL A 526 -15.37 9.33 5.19
CA VAL A 526 -15.13 10.10 3.96
C VAL A 526 -13.81 9.64 3.37
N ARG A 527 -13.86 9.12 2.14
CA ARG A 527 -12.69 8.65 1.40
C ARG A 527 -12.32 9.65 0.33
N THR A 528 -11.07 10.10 0.37
CA THR A 528 -10.54 11.09 -0.56
C THR A 528 -9.33 10.53 -1.30
N THR A 529 -9.16 11.01 -2.53
CA THR A 529 -7.99 10.73 -3.36
C THR A 529 -7.39 12.05 -3.79
N GLN A 530 -6.06 12.11 -3.83
CA GLN A 530 -5.33 13.25 -4.33
C GLN A 530 -4.25 12.77 -5.29
N ALA A 531 -4.48 13.00 -6.58
CA ALA A 531 -3.41 12.90 -7.56
C ALA A 531 -2.35 13.97 -7.28
N GLN A 532 -1.12 13.70 -7.69
CA GLN A 532 0.00 14.57 -7.37
C GLN A 532 -0.16 15.97 -7.95
N GLY A 533 0.08 16.98 -7.11
CA GLY A 533 -0.13 18.39 -7.46
C GLY A 533 -1.60 18.79 -7.67
N ALA A 534 -2.54 17.86 -7.59
CA ALA A 534 -3.97 18.14 -7.72
C ALA A 534 -4.61 18.50 -6.38
N LYS A 535 -5.79 19.14 -6.44
CA LYS A 535 -6.65 19.31 -5.26
C LYS A 535 -7.11 17.94 -4.80
N GLU A 536 -7.16 17.74 -3.48
CA GLU A 536 -7.83 16.58 -2.90
C GLU A 536 -9.32 16.56 -3.28
N VAL A 537 -9.81 15.37 -3.65
CA VAL A 537 -11.20 15.16 -4.07
C VAL A 537 -11.85 14.09 -3.22
N VAL A 538 -13.09 14.36 -2.76
CA VAL A 538 -13.95 13.36 -2.11
C VAL A 538 -14.41 12.34 -3.15
N GLY A 539 -13.92 11.11 -3.05
CA GLY A 539 -14.24 10.03 -3.96
C GLY A 539 -15.45 9.20 -3.52
N ALA A 540 -15.63 9.02 -2.21
CA ALA A 540 -16.76 8.28 -1.64
C ALA A 540 -17.07 8.75 -0.21
N VAL A 541 -18.34 8.63 0.17
CA VAL A 541 -18.82 8.86 1.53
C VAL A 541 -19.65 7.66 1.95
N PHE A 542 -19.37 7.14 3.14
CA PHE A 542 -20.11 6.03 3.74
C PHE A 542 -20.64 6.41 5.11
N SER A 543 -21.82 5.91 5.47
CA SER A 543 -22.27 5.88 6.86
C SER A 543 -21.81 4.58 7.51
N THR A 544 -21.27 4.67 8.71
CA THR A 544 -20.83 3.52 9.52
C THR A 544 -21.98 2.87 10.30
N ARG A 545 -23.19 3.44 10.20
CA ARG A 545 -24.37 2.97 10.94
C ARG A 545 -25.20 2.04 10.09
N ALA A 546 -25.71 0.98 10.72
CA ALA A 546 -26.73 0.16 10.11
C ALA A 546 -27.91 1.04 9.71
N ALA A 547 -28.38 0.91 8.47
CA ALA A 547 -29.60 1.57 8.02
C ALA A 547 -30.71 1.31 9.06
N ALA A 548 -31.28 2.40 9.62
CA ALA A 548 -32.32 2.30 10.62
C ALA A 548 -33.44 1.40 10.09
N GLN A 549 -33.63 0.23 10.72
CA GLN A 549 -34.62 -0.74 10.27
C GLN A 549 -36.01 -0.23 10.64
N GLY A 550 -36.70 0.38 9.65
CA GLY A 550 -38.14 0.62 9.65
C GLY A 550 -38.68 1.13 10.98
N GLU A 551 -38.25 2.32 11.41
CA GLU A 551 -38.73 2.90 12.65
C GLU A 551 -40.22 3.22 12.56
N ARG A 552 -40.92 2.95 13.67
CA ARG A 552 -42.34 3.21 13.84
C ARG A 552 -42.56 4.73 13.74
N ARG A 553 -43.67 5.13 13.11
CA ARG A 553 -44.08 6.54 13.12
C ARG A 553 -44.39 6.97 14.55
N ALA A 554 -44.00 8.20 14.88
CA ALA A 554 -44.33 8.78 16.17
C ALA A 554 -45.84 9.00 16.25
N GLU A 555 -46.47 8.55 17.33
CA GLU A 555 -47.89 8.82 17.54
C GLU A 555 -48.08 10.31 17.89
N SER A 556 -49.12 10.95 17.35
CA SER A 556 -49.36 12.39 17.58
C SER A 556 -49.54 12.76 19.06
N GLN A 557 -49.83 11.80 19.94
CA GLN A 557 -50.00 11.99 21.38
C GLN A 557 -48.71 11.84 22.19
N GLU A 558 -47.61 11.39 21.57
CA GLU A 558 -46.31 11.29 22.24
C GLU A 558 -45.85 12.67 22.69
N LEU A 559 -45.36 12.74 23.94
CA LEU A 559 -44.80 13.97 24.49
C LEU A 559 -43.36 14.16 24.04
N LEU A 560 -42.97 15.41 23.78
CA LEU A 560 -41.59 15.75 23.48
C LEU A 560 -40.76 15.81 24.76
N VAL A 561 -39.60 15.17 24.74
CA VAL A 561 -38.64 15.18 25.85
C VAL A 561 -37.45 16.08 25.60
N LYS A 562 -37.11 16.36 24.34
CA LYS A 562 -35.97 17.21 23.99
C LYS A 562 -36.19 17.89 22.64
N ALA A 563 -35.71 19.12 22.54
CA ALA A 563 -35.56 19.82 21.26
C ALA A 563 -34.11 20.28 21.11
N THR A 564 -33.53 20.11 19.92
CA THR A 564 -32.19 20.58 19.59
C THR A 564 -32.20 21.29 18.25
N GLN A 565 -31.74 22.54 18.22
CA GLN A 565 -31.65 23.34 17.01
C GLN A 565 -30.23 23.26 16.45
N TYR A 566 -30.15 23.01 15.15
CA TYR A 566 -28.91 22.87 14.40
C TYR A 566 -28.79 23.93 13.31
N VAL A 567 -27.54 24.22 12.93
CA VAL A 567 -27.21 24.99 11.73
C VAL A 567 -26.14 24.26 10.93
N GLU A 568 -26.32 24.22 9.61
CA GLU A 568 -25.37 23.63 8.68
C GLU A 568 -25.15 24.55 7.47
N PRO A 569 -23.98 24.50 6.82
CA PRO A 569 -23.74 25.22 5.58
C PRO A 569 -24.59 24.65 4.44
N ALA A 570 -25.16 25.52 3.61
CA ALA A 570 -26.03 25.15 2.49
C ALA A 570 -25.62 25.90 1.21
N GLY A 571 -24.31 25.91 0.93
CA GLY A 571 -23.68 26.68 -0.14
C GLY A 571 -22.83 27.86 0.39
N SER A 572 -22.26 28.64 -0.52
CA SER A 572 -21.21 29.63 -0.22
C SER A 572 -21.62 30.80 0.68
N SER A 573 -22.92 31.02 0.92
CA SER A 573 -23.39 32.10 1.80
C SER A 573 -24.71 31.82 2.51
N GLN A 574 -25.25 30.60 2.39
CA GLN A 574 -26.52 30.22 2.99
C GLN A 574 -26.29 29.18 4.07
N CYS A 575 -27.09 29.26 5.13
CA CYS A 575 -27.13 28.24 6.17
C CYS A 575 -28.54 27.65 6.21
N ARG A 576 -28.62 26.33 6.34
CA ARG A 576 -29.85 25.62 6.69
C ARG A 576 -29.95 25.55 8.20
N TYR A 577 -31.17 25.75 8.69
CA TYR A 577 -31.50 25.68 10.10
C TYR A 577 -32.63 24.68 10.25
N TYR A 578 -32.46 23.71 11.13
CA TYR A 578 -33.44 22.68 11.41
C TYR A 578 -33.52 22.40 12.90
N VAL A 579 -34.62 21.79 13.32
CA VAL A 579 -34.84 21.37 14.70
C VAL A 579 -35.06 19.88 14.71
N VAL A 580 -34.38 19.20 15.63
CA VAL A 580 -34.61 17.80 15.96
C VAL A 580 -35.39 17.73 17.26
N LEU A 581 -36.52 17.04 17.22
CA LEU A 581 -37.41 16.80 18.35
C LEU A 581 -37.28 15.33 18.74
N GLU A 582 -37.08 15.06 20.02
CA GLU A 582 -37.04 13.70 20.57
C GLU A 582 -38.33 13.46 21.36
N SER A 583 -39.06 12.40 21.05
CA SER A 583 -40.25 11.98 21.80
C SER A 583 -39.91 11.12 23.01
N GLU A 584 -40.85 10.95 23.94
CA GLU A 584 -40.66 10.08 25.11
C GLU A 584 -40.46 8.60 24.77
N GLN A 585 -40.85 8.19 23.55
CA GLN A 585 -40.61 6.84 23.02
C GLN A 585 -39.26 6.73 22.29
N GLY A 586 -38.49 7.81 22.22
CA GLY A 586 -37.18 7.86 21.57
C GLY A 586 -37.24 8.10 20.06
N HIS A 587 -38.40 8.39 19.48
CA HIS A 587 -38.49 8.77 18.07
C HIS A 587 -37.84 10.14 17.87
N GLN A 588 -37.05 10.27 16.82
CA GLN A 588 -36.43 11.54 16.43
C GLN A 588 -37.17 12.13 15.24
N ILE A 589 -37.56 13.39 15.32
CA ILE A 589 -38.31 14.06 14.28
C ILE A 589 -37.55 15.31 13.87
N MET A 590 -37.22 15.40 12.59
CA MET A 590 -36.57 16.57 12.03
C MET A 590 -37.61 17.47 11.36
N THR A 591 -37.55 18.77 11.67
CA THR A 591 -38.38 19.76 11.00
C THR A 591 -37.55 20.95 10.54
N GLU A 592 -37.74 21.36 9.29
CA GLU A 592 -37.02 22.48 8.68
C GLU A 592 -37.84 23.20 7.62
N LYS A 593 -37.42 24.41 7.27
CA LYS A 593 -38.01 25.16 6.18
C LYS A 593 -37.03 25.23 5.01
N LEU A 594 -37.44 24.63 3.89
CA LEU A 594 -36.66 24.54 2.66
C LEU A 594 -36.61 25.88 1.92
N ALA A 595 -35.69 25.99 0.96
CA ALA A 595 -35.47 27.22 0.20
C ALA A 595 -36.68 27.63 -0.66
N ASP A 596 -37.52 26.68 -1.04
CA ASP A 596 -38.79 26.92 -1.75
C ASP A 596 -39.91 27.45 -0.83
N GLY A 597 -39.63 27.57 0.47
CA GLY A 597 -40.55 28.02 1.50
C GLY A 597 -41.45 26.93 2.09
N SER A 598 -41.37 25.70 1.58
CA SER A 598 -42.07 24.55 2.15
C SER A 598 -41.43 24.11 3.47
N VAL A 599 -42.21 23.44 4.32
CA VAL A 599 -41.75 22.91 5.61
C VAL A 599 -41.63 21.39 5.50
N ALA A 600 -40.39 20.89 5.57
CA ALA A 600 -40.10 19.48 5.65
C ALA A 600 -40.29 18.99 7.09
N TRP A 601 -40.91 17.82 7.22
CA TRP A 601 -41.14 17.13 8.49
C TRP A 601 -40.89 15.66 8.24
N GLU A 602 -39.82 15.14 8.84
CA GLU A 602 -39.35 13.80 8.61
C GLU A 602 -39.21 13.10 9.96
N GLU A 603 -39.97 12.03 10.12
CA GLU A 603 -39.92 11.18 11.30
C GLU A 603 -38.86 10.11 11.06
N SER A 604 -37.91 10.01 11.98
CA SER A 604 -36.77 9.12 11.94
C SER A 604 -36.00 9.15 10.61
N PRO A 605 -35.48 10.32 10.19
CA PRO A 605 -34.68 10.40 8.98
C PRO A 605 -33.48 9.45 9.11
N ALA A 606 -33.31 8.56 8.14
CA ALA A 606 -32.24 7.54 8.18
C ALA A 606 -30.82 8.16 8.24
N ASP A 607 -30.70 9.44 7.87
CA ASP A 607 -29.48 10.20 7.82
C ASP A 607 -29.36 11.29 8.88
N LEU A 608 -30.30 11.36 9.81
CA LEU A 608 -30.37 12.44 10.79
C LEU A 608 -29.07 12.59 11.58
N GLU A 609 -28.45 11.47 11.96
CA GLU A 609 -27.21 11.50 12.72
C GLU A 609 -26.00 11.90 11.88
N ASP A 610 -25.93 11.41 10.63
CA ASP A 610 -24.90 11.82 9.67
C ASP A 610 -24.99 13.34 9.48
N ARG A 611 -26.20 13.87 9.29
CA ARG A 611 -26.47 15.30 9.13
C ARG A 611 -26.15 16.09 10.40
N SER A 612 -26.55 15.58 11.55
CA SER A 612 -26.28 16.20 12.86
C SER A 612 -24.79 16.25 13.19
N SER A 613 -24.00 15.28 12.69
CA SER A 613 -22.55 15.23 12.91
C SER A 613 -21.77 16.29 12.13
N LEU A 614 -22.34 16.78 11.02
CA LEU A 614 -21.79 17.86 10.20
C LEU A 614 -22.34 19.23 10.60
N ALA A 615 -23.45 19.27 11.33
CA ALA A 615 -24.09 20.48 11.78
C ALA A 615 -23.53 20.98 13.12
N LYS A 616 -23.64 22.30 13.34
CA LYS A 616 -23.35 22.93 14.61
C LYS A 616 -24.63 23.03 15.44
N VAL A 617 -24.58 22.54 16.68
CA VAL A 617 -25.67 22.75 17.66
C VAL A 617 -25.69 24.22 18.07
N LEU A 618 -26.84 24.87 17.89
CA LEU A 618 -27.07 26.24 18.36
C LEU A 618 -27.58 26.27 19.79
N ARG A 619 -28.55 25.40 20.11
CA ARG A 619 -29.17 25.28 21.44
C ARG A 619 -29.91 23.95 21.59
N SER A 620 -30.12 23.55 22.84
CA SER A 620 -30.90 22.37 23.22
C SER A 620 -31.74 22.68 24.46
N ALA A 621 -32.95 22.14 24.54
CA ALA A 621 -33.86 22.26 25.68
C ALA A 621 -34.41 20.89 26.10
N ASP A 622 -34.65 20.71 27.41
CA ASP A 622 -35.45 19.61 27.96
C ASP A 622 -36.93 20.01 27.92
N CYS A 623 -37.75 19.20 27.26
CA CYS A 623 -39.17 19.48 27.00
C CYS A 623 -40.12 18.71 27.93
N ARG A 624 -39.63 17.88 28.86
CA ARG A 624 -40.45 16.99 29.72
C ARG A 624 -41.49 17.72 30.58
N GLY A 625 -41.32 19.01 30.82
CA GLY A 625 -42.26 19.85 31.58
C GLY A 625 -43.20 20.72 30.73
N ALA A 626 -42.96 20.81 29.42
CA ALA A 626 -43.70 21.72 28.54
C ALA A 626 -45.09 21.16 28.18
N GLY A 627 -45.29 19.84 28.28
CA GLY A 627 -46.54 19.18 27.93
C GLY A 627 -46.88 19.28 26.43
N ILE A 628 -45.89 19.54 25.59
CA ILE A 628 -46.04 19.66 24.14
C ILE A 628 -45.96 18.26 23.51
N SER A 629 -46.97 17.91 22.73
CA SER A 629 -47.04 16.65 21.98
C SER A 629 -46.49 16.79 20.56
N VAL A 630 -46.19 15.65 19.93
CA VAL A 630 -45.86 15.58 18.49
C VAL A 630 -46.97 16.21 17.64
N GLY A 631 -48.24 15.98 18.00
CA GLY A 631 -49.41 16.53 17.32
C GLY A 631 -49.53 18.05 17.43
N ASP A 632 -49.08 18.64 18.54
CA ASP A 632 -49.01 20.10 18.69
C ASP A 632 -47.99 20.69 17.71
N MET A 633 -46.84 20.03 17.53
CA MET A 633 -45.82 20.46 16.57
C MET A 633 -46.26 20.23 15.11
N GLN A 634 -47.00 19.17 14.81
CA GLN A 634 -47.66 18.97 13.51
C GLN A 634 -48.71 20.05 13.23
N SER A 635 -49.43 20.50 14.26
CA SER A 635 -50.38 21.61 14.18
C SER A 635 -49.66 22.93 13.96
N PHE A 636 -48.52 23.17 14.64
CA PHE A 636 -47.65 24.33 14.41
C PHE A 636 -47.14 24.38 12.97
N LYS A 637 -46.71 23.25 12.41
CA LYS A 637 -46.33 23.13 10.98
C LYS A 637 -47.50 23.55 10.06
N SER A 638 -48.71 23.10 10.36
CA SER A 638 -49.91 23.32 9.53
C SER A 638 -50.50 24.73 9.68
N GLY A 639 -50.35 25.34 10.86
CA GLY A 639 -50.88 26.66 11.23
C GLY A 639 -50.26 27.84 10.48
N GLY A 640 -49.41 27.57 9.49
CA GLY A 640 -48.80 28.56 8.63
C GLY A 640 -47.67 29.28 9.35
N ALA A 641 -46.48 28.68 9.32
CA ALA A 641 -45.25 29.42 9.56
C ALA A 641 -45.33 30.76 8.79
N PRO A 642 -44.98 31.91 9.40
CA PRO A 642 -45.23 33.21 8.81
C PRO A 642 -44.78 33.23 7.35
N ARG A 643 -45.68 33.56 6.43
CA ARG A 643 -45.35 33.64 5.00
C ARG A 643 -44.19 34.63 4.86
N GLY A 644 -43.05 34.16 4.34
CA GLY A 644 -41.82 34.94 4.24
C GLY A 644 -40.82 34.82 5.41
N ALA A 645 -41.08 34.00 6.44
CA ALA A 645 -40.06 33.71 7.46
C ALA A 645 -38.84 33.01 6.83
N SER A 646 -37.63 33.44 7.17
CA SER A 646 -36.40 32.73 6.81
C SER A 646 -36.34 31.36 7.49
N SER A 647 -35.52 30.44 6.96
CA SER A 647 -35.26 29.12 7.57
C SER A 647 -34.87 29.24 9.05
N LYS A 648 -33.99 30.20 9.35
CA LYS A 648 -33.60 30.54 10.73
C LYS A 648 -34.79 30.90 11.61
N ARG A 649 -35.65 31.84 11.17
CA ARG A 649 -36.82 32.27 11.95
C ARG A 649 -37.80 31.11 12.18
N TYR A 650 -38.00 30.27 11.17
CA TYR A 650 -38.82 29.06 11.33
C TYR A 650 -38.25 28.13 12.40
N ALA A 651 -36.96 27.78 12.30
CA ALA A 651 -36.30 26.91 13.27
C ALA A 651 -36.32 27.50 14.68
N ASP A 652 -36.15 28.83 14.81
CA ASP A 652 -36.23 29.52 16.09
C ASP A 652 -37.64 29.42 16.72
N SER A 653 -38.69 29.62 15.92
CA SER A 653 -40.08 29.49 16.39
C SER A 653 -40.45 28.04 16.69
N ALA A 654 -40.02 27.08 15.87
CA ALA A 654 -40.26 25.66 16.12
C ALA A 654 -39.58 25.20 17.41
N PHE A 655 -38.34 25.65 17.66
CA PHE A 655 -37.63 25.37 18.91
C PHE A 655 -38.35 25.97 20.13
N ALA A 656 -38.73 27.25 20.08
CA ALA A 656 -39.44 27.91 21.18
C ALA A 656 -40.78 27.24 21.49
N GLN A 657 -41.55 26.88 20.44
CA GLN A 657 -42.79 26.13 20.58
C GLN A 657 -42.56 24.78 21.27
N ALA A 658 -41.55 24.01 20.84
CA ALA A 658 -41.23 22.71 21.44
C ALA A 658 -40.76 22.84 22.90
N ALA A 659 -40.04 23.91 23.22
CA ALA A 659 -39.55 24.20 24.57
C ALA A 659 -40.64 24.72 25.53
N GLY A 660 -41.86 24.97 25.05
CA GLY A 660 -42.92 25.61 25.85
C GLY A 660 -42.65 27.08 26.14
N GLU A 661 -41.73 27.71 25.40
CA GLU A 661 -41.47 29.15 25.44
C GLU A 661 -42.58 29.83 24.63
N SER A 662 -43.74 30.00 25.25
CA SER A 662 -44.81 30.82 24.67
C SER A 662 -44.29 32.25 24.46
N ASN A 663 -44.21 32.67 23.20
CA ASN A 663 -43.97 34.06 22.80
C ASN A 663 -45.15 34.96 23.19
#